data_AF-A0A4R6KLI8-F1
#
_entry.id   AF-A0A4R6KLI8-F1
#
_cell.length_a   1.000
_cell.length_b   1.000
_cell.length_c   1.000
_cell.angle_alpha   90.00
_cell.angle_beta   90.00
_cell.angle_gamma   90.00
#
_symmetry.space_group_name_H-M   'P 1'
#
loop_
_entity.id
_entity.type
_entity.pdbx_description
1 polymer ?
#
loop_
_entity_poly.entity_id
_entity_poly.type
_entity_poly.pdbx_seq_one_letter_code
_entity_poly.pdbx_strand_id
1 'polypeptide(L)'
;MRLWKLAVPVAVLASGLFMFESWAPAQAVSDQTISYRGYQVTVPADWQVVDLAKNPTACVRFDRPAVYLGRSTAQPDCPSHLVGRSEGLVLEPLTRAPRSSEGRIQQAVRDAGVLVTAYYAPAGAETARKVLSTGRVTSKTFATAEPQATAAAAAPTVVATGTLNGFAFDACDAPSQSTMDAWRYPNSGYKALGIYISGEMRSCDLQPNLTPTWVSTNAAKGWQFLLIDVSLQAPCVNQTNLAKMSSDPATARAQGRAAAANAVSAAQALGFAPRSAIYSDLEGYTPNAPCTAAVLSYVSGWTLELNTRGYVGGVYTGAASGGVDLSNNYNNTAYTRPDNLWFARWNNVTNTTDDRYIPASYWTNHQRVHQYSGPHNETHGGVTINIDSNAVNLTAPPAPVTGFDATGQYSTATLRWTIPAGTSLGQVIVRRNSGLTPPPMPNVGTPVYAGTASSTTATGLANSTSYAFRAWVKDSSGKIGPGVDTVLVGTGATVAASTPSITYGGAVTLYTRATRKDNGASLVGVPLSLYARAKNSSTWREVARVTSNSTGQASSVQKPTVSTVYAWGYNGSADFLGSRSGNATIEVRPLITANLSVAAIKLGQTTTFYGYMRPQHPGTTVYLQRQSGTTWPTVATTKLNSTGNYAFSIKPGARGTYNYRAVWLADADHATTVSPPKTLTVS
;
A
#
# COMPACT_ATOMS: atom_id res chain seq x y z
N MET A 1 11.13 29.93 -73.53
CA MET A 1 10.27 30.77 -74.38
C MET A 1 10.54 32.24 -74.06
N ARG A 2 10.98 33.01 -75.07
CA ARG A 2 11.14 34.46 -75.02
C ARG A 2 9.78 35.15 -75.14
N LEU A 3 9.65 36.34 -74.54
CA LEU A 3 9.02 37.60 -75.03
C LEU A 3 8.54 38.42 -73.80
N TRP A 4 9.22 39.50 -73.35
CA TRP A 4 9.29 40.87 -73.91
C TRP A 4 8.25 41.85 -73.30
N LYS A 5 8.68 42.82 -72.47
CA LYS A 5 8.91 44.23 -72.85
C LYS A 5 9.20 45.13 -71.63
N LEU A 6 10.12 46.07 -71.84
CA LEU A 6 10.57 47.13 -70.93
C LEU A 6 9.59 48.30 -70.86
N ALA A 7 9.57 49.00 -69.71
CA ALA A 7 9.57 50.46 -69.62
C ALA A 7 10.16 50.92 -68.27
N VAL A 8 11.07 51.90 -68.31
CA VAL A 8 11.80 52.56 -67.20
C VAL A 8 11.43 54.05 -67.30
N PRO A 9 11.27 54.83 -66.20
CA PRO A 9 12.42 55.60 -65.71
C PRO A 9 12.54 55.77 -64.19
N VAL A 10 13.80 55.97 -63.81
CA VAL A 10 14.35 56.38 -62.51
C VAL A 10 13.98 57.83 -62.18
N ALA A 11 13.68 58.11 -60.91
CA ALA A 11 13.90 59.42 -60.29
C ALA A 11 14.30 59.24 -58.81
N VAL A 12 15.19 60.13 -58.38
CA VAL A 12 16.13 60.03 -57.26
C VAL A 12 15.71 60.97 -56.10
N LEU A 13 16.24 60.69 -54.89
CA LEU A 13 16.33 61.51 -53.66
C LEU A 13 15.11 61.57 -52.70
N ALA A 14 15.27 61.02 -51.49
CA ALA A 14 15.65 61.81 -50.31
C ALA A 14 15.82 60.93 -49.07
N SER A 15 16.97 61.08 -48.41
CA SER A 15 17.36 60.43 -47.16
C SER A 15 16.67 61.07 -45.95
N GLY A 16 16.19 60.26 -45.00
CA GLY A 16 15.70 60.71 -43.70
C GLY A 16 16.06 59.70 -42.61
N LEU A 17 16.88 60.16 -41.66
CA LEU A 17 17.39 59.40 -40.51
C LEU A 17 16.25 58.87 -39.62
N PHE A 18 16.32 57.59 -39.24
CA PHE A 18 15.67 57.09 -38.02
C PHE A 18 16.74 56.81 -36.96
N MET A 19 16.64 57.55 -35.85
CA MET A 19 17.42 57.36 -34.64
C MET A 19 16.94 56.07 -33.96
N PHE A 20 17.81 55.07 -33.87
CA PHE A 20 17.63 53.96 -32.93
C PHE A 20 18.21 54.41 -31.59
N GLU A 21 17.35 54.60 -30.60
CA GLU A 21 17.76 54.68 -29.20
C GLU A 21 18.40 53.34 -28.83
N SER A 22 19.71 53.39 -28.58
CA SER A 22 20.51 52.29 -28.10
C SER A 22 20.01 51.88 -26.72
N TRP A 23 19.32 50.74 -26.63
CA TRP A 23 19.30 49.97 -25.39
C TRP A 23 20.74 49.59 -25.07
N ALA A 24 21.23 50.10 -23.94
CA ALA A 24 22.49 49.66 -23.37
C ALA A 24 22.44 48.12 -23.26
N PRO A 25 23.45 47.39 -23.76
CA PRO A 25 23.52 45.96 -23.52
C PRO A 25 23.64 45.74 -22.01
N ALA A 26 22.82 44.82 -21.47
CA ALA A 26 23.04 44.28 -20.13
C ALA A 26 24.51 43.88 -20.03
N GLN A 27 25.21 44.37 -18.99
CA GLN A 27 26.61 44.04 -18.75
C GLN A 27 26.76 42.51 -18.81
N ALA A 28 27.60 42.03 -19.74
CA ALA A 28 28.01 40.63 -19.75
C ALA A 28 28.67 40.35 -18.41
N VAL A 29 28.03 39.55 -17.57
CA VAL A 29 28.64 39.05 -16.32
C VAL A 29 29.88 38.29 -16.75
N SER A 30 31.06 38.73 -16.34
CA SER A 30 32.30 38.00 -16.62
C SER A 30 32.25 36.64 -15.94
N ASP A 31 32.93 35.64 -16.48
CA ASP A 31 33.05 34.32 -15.85
C ASP A 31 34.33 34.23 -15.01
N GLN A 32 34.32 33.41 -13.96
CA GLN A 32 35.49 33.04 -13.16
C GLN A 32 35.68 31.52 -13.13
N THR A 33 36.94 31.06 -13.10
CA THR A 33 37.26 29.61 -13.00
C THR A 33 37.64 29.25 -11.58
N ILE A 34 36.92 28.30 -10.99
CA ILE A 34 37.15 27.80 -9.63
C ILE A 34 37.89 26.47 -9.70
N SER A 35 38.93 26.30 -8.88
CA SER A 35 39.70 25.07 -8.79
C SER A 35 39.55 24.42 -7.40
N TYR A 36 39.28 23.12 -7.36
CA TYR A 36 39.21 22.34 -6.12
C TYR A 36 39.69 20.91 -6.36
N ARG A 37 40.74 20.47 -5.64
CA ARG A 37 41.28 19.08 -5.68
C ARG A 37 41.48 18.48 -7.08
N GLY A 38 42.07 19.25 -8.01
CA GLY A 38 42.31 18.76 -9.37
C GLY A 38 41.07 18.76 -10.27
N TYR A 39 39.98 19.38 -9.85
CA TYR A 39 38.79 19.69 -10.65
C TYR A 39 38.66 21.21 -10.85
N GLN A 40 38.30 21.63 -12.06
CA GLN A 40 38.00 23.02 -12.42
C GLN A 40 36.58 23.16 -12.93
N VAL A 41 35.90 24.25 -12.59
CA VAL A 41 34.56 24.61 -13.08
C VAL A 41 34.45 26.12 -13.28
N THR A 42 33.72 26.54 -14.30
CA THR A 42 33.49 27.96 -14.62
C THR A 42 32.12 28.38 -14.09
N VAL A 43 32.09 29.50 -13.36
CA VAL A 43 30.88 30.09 -12.77
C VAL A 43 30.86 31.60 -13.04
N PRO A 44 29.70 32.27 -12.92
CA PRO A 44 29.63 33.74 -12.99
C PRO A 44 30.55 34.43 -11.97
N ALA A 45 31.18 35.53 -12.37
CA ALA A 45 32.16 36.26 -11.54
C ALA A 45 31.55 36.96 -10.31
N ASP A 46 30.24 37.17 -10.30
CA ASP A 46 29.49 37.72 -9.17
C ASP A 46 29.16 36.69 -8.09
N TRP A 47 29.36 35.39 -8.35
CA TRP A 47 29.19 34.35 -7.33
C TRP A 47 30.28 34.43 -6.27
N GLN A 48 29.88 34.53 -5.00
CA GLN A 48 30.82 34.52 -3.89
C GLN A 48 31.50 33.16 -3.75
N VAL A 49 32.82 33.11 -3.58
CA VAL A 49 33.56 31.87 -3.30
C VAL A 49 33.90 31.79 -1.81
N VAL A 50 33.46 30.73 -1.14
CA VAL A 50 33.65 30.51 0.30
C VAL A 50 34.44 29.22 0.54
N ASP A 51 35.64 29.36 1.10
CA ASP A 51 36.50 28.23 1.49
C ASP A 51 36.19 27.79 2.93
N LEU A 52 35.52 26.65 3.07
CA LEU A 52 35.09 26.11 4.36
C LEU A 52 36.26 25.54 5.19
N ALA A 53 37.44 25.32 4.60
CA ALA A 53 38.63 24.98 5.37
C ALA A 53 39.21 26.22 6.08
N LYS A 54 39.07 27.40 5.47
CA LYS A 54 39.53 28.68 6.04
C LYS A 54 38.49 29.31 6.97
N ASN A 55 37.22 29.12 6.68
CA ASN A 55 36.11 29.59 7.50
C ASN A 55 35.18 28.41 7.86
N PRO A 56 35.57 27.58 8.85
CA PRO A 56 34.86 26.33 9.16
C PRO A 56 33.46 26.54 9.74
N THR A 57 33.14 27.73 10.25
CA THR A 57 31.81 28.10 10.77
C THR A 57 30.93 28.81 9.75
N ALA A 58 31.41 29.06 8.52
CA ALA A 58 30.62 29.72 7.49
C ALA A 58 29.37 28.91 7.13
N CYS A 59 28.21 29.58 7.14
CA CYS A 59 26.96 28.96 6.71
C CYS A 59 26.94 28.70 5.19
N VAL A 60 26.65 27.46 4.83
CA VAL A 60 26.35 27.09 3.44
C VAL A 60 24.90 27.44 3.16
N ARG A 61 24.69 28.55 2.46
CA ARG A 61 23.39 29.12 2.14
C ARG A 61 23.03 28.82 0.70
N PHE A 62 21.84 28.27 0.51
CA PHE A 62 21.33 27.89 -0.80
C PHE A 62 20.40 28.95 -1.40
N ASP A 63 20.05 29.99 -0.64
CA ASP A 63 19.15 31.08 -1.02
C ASP A 63 19.87 32.27 -1.69
N ARG A 64 21.19 32.16 -1.91
CA ARG A 64 22.01 33.18 -2.60
C ARG A 64 23.10 32.56 -3.48
N PRO A 65 23.48 33.19 -4.60
CA PRO A 65 24.50 32.63 -5.48
C PRO A 65 25.90 32.56 -4.86
N ALA A 66 26.46 31.34 -4.75
CA ALA A 66 27.79 31.12 -4.17
C ALA A 66 28.42 29.79 -4.60
N VAL A 67 29.75 29.70 -4.49
CA VAL A 67 30.54 28.47 -4.58
C VAL A 67 31.19 28.17 -3.23
N TYR A 68 30.85 27.03 -2.64
CA TYR A 68 31.42 26.55 -1.39
C TYR A 68 32.48 25.47 -1.64
N LEU A 69 33.66 25.61 -1.05
CA LEU A 69 34.78 24.69 -1.20
C LEU A 69 35.04 23.95 0.12
N GLY A 70 34.97 22.61 0.09
CA GLY A 70 35.20 21.74 1.24
C GLY A 70 33.94 21.33 1.99
N ARG A 71 34.11 20.96 3.26
CA ARG A 71 33.02 20.63 4.20
C ARG A 71 33.16 21.50 5.43
N SER A 72 32.03 21.99 5.94
CA SER A 72 32.01 22.56 7.29
C SER A 72 32.14 21.43 8.30
N THR A 73 33.12 21.53 9.20
CA THR A 73 33.42 20.57 10.27
C THR A 73 33.21 21.15 11.66
N ALA A 74 32.89 22.45 11.75
CA ALA A 74 32.55 23.15 12.98
C ALA A 74 31.05 23.43 13.04
N GLN A 75 30.55 24.02 14.14
CA GLN A 75 29.17 24.50 14.21
C GLN A 75 28.96 25.62 13.19
N PRO A 76 28.11 25.44 12.17
CA PRO A 76 27.81 26.52 11.22
C PRO A 76 27.01 27.63 11.91
N ASP A 77 27.35 28.88 11.59
CA ASP A 77 26.62 30.08 12.02
C ASP A 77 25.55 30.42 10.97
N CYS A 78 24.49 29.61 10.95
CA CYS A 78 23.38 29.74 10.02
C CYS A 78 22.17 30.40 10.69
N PRO A 79 21.53 31.39 10.04
CA PRO A 79 20.22 31.87 10.47
C PRO A 79 19.20 30.73 10.49
N SER A 80 18.41 30.57 11.55
CA SER A 80 17.45 29.47 11.78
C SER A 80 16.40 29.33 10.70
N HIS A 81 15.81 30.45 10.26
CA HIS A 81 14.63 30.49 9.38
C HIS A 81 14.98 30.85 7.92
N LEU A 82 15.83 30.04 7.27
CA LEU A 82 16.15 30.22 5.84
C LEU A 82 15.32 29.28 4.97
N VAL A 83 14.54 29.87 4.06
CA VAL A 83 13.76 29.17 3.04
C VAL A 83 14.02 29.79 1.67
N GLY A 84 14.07 28.97 0.63
CA GLY A 84 14.31 29.42 -0.74
C GLY A 84 15.61 28.89 -1.34
N ARG A 85 15.70 29.01 -2.67
CA ARG A 85 16.89 28.60 -3.44
C ARG A 85 17.27 29.60 -4.52
N SER A 86 18.57 29.64 -4.79
CA SER A 86 19.22 30.28 -5.93
C SER A 86 20.14 29.28 -6.65
N GLU A 87 20.83 29.72 -7.69
CA GLU A 87 21.88 28.98 -8.37
C GLU A 87 23.20 28.98 -7.58
N GLY A 88 23.90 27.85 -7.49
CA GLY A 88 25.23 27.81 -6.88
C GLY A 88 25.88 26.43 -6.89
N LEU A 89 27.09 26.33 -6.32
CA LEU A 89 27.88 25.09 -6.25
C LEU A 89 28.39 24.78 -4.83
N VAL A 90 28.46 23.51 -4.50
CA VAL A 90 29.27 22.98 -3.39
C VAL A 90 30.23 21.94 -3.94
N LEU A 91 31.53 22.14 -3.72
CA LEU A 91 32.60 21.24 -4.13
C LEU A 91 33.21 20.60 -2.87
N GLU A 92 32.95 19.32 -2.64
CA GLU A 92 33.39 18.61 -1.43
C GLU A 92 34.16 17.33 -1.78
N PRO A 93 34.93 16.73 -0.85
CA PRO A 93 35.54 15.42 -1.08
C PRO A 93 34.48 14.35 -1.35
N LEU A 94 34.73 13.46 -2.31
CA LEU A 94 33.84 12.34 -2.64
C LEU A 94 33.92 11.26 -1.56
N THR A 95 33.06 11.35 -0.55
CA THR A 95 32.93 10.32 0.51
C THR A 95 31.57 9.62 0.53
N ARG A 96 30.69 9.95 -0.41
CA ARG A 96 29.34 9.39 -0.52
C ARG A 96 28.91 9.32 -1.98
N ALA A 97 28.02 8.37 -2.29
CA ALA A 97 27.44 8.27 -3.63
C ALA A 97 26.59 9.52 -3.95
N PRO A 98 26.67 10.06 -5.18
CA PRO A 98 25.87 11.21 -5.59
C PRO A 98 24.38 10.88 -5.66
N ARG A 99 23.52 11.78 -5.18
CA ARG A 99 22.06 11.68 -5.28
C ARG A 99 21.46 13.02 -5.73
N SER A 100 21.06 13.05 -7.01
CA SER A 100 20.33 14.18 -7.60
C SER A 100 18.84 14.12 -7.23
N SER A 101 18.24 15.30 -7.10
CA SER A 101 16.81 15.52 -6.89
C SER A 101 16.40 16.81 -7.62
N GLU A 102 15.10 17.11 -7.65
CA GLU A 102 14.67 18.45 -8.05
C GLU A 102 15.30 19.50 -7.10
N GLY A 103 15.71 20.65 -7.65
CA GLY A 103 16.49 21.68 -6.96
C GLY A 103 17.99 21.37 -6.75
N ARG A 104 18.46 20.15 -7.07
CA ARG A 104 19.87 19.75 -6.85
C ARG A 104 20.40 18.66 -7.80
N ILE A 105 21.49 18.95 -8.51
CA ILE A 105 22.21 17.94 -9.31
C ILE A 105 23.54 17.61 -8.62
N GLN A 106 23.79 16.32 -8.37
CA GLN A 106 25.06 15.85 -7.83
C GLN A 106 25.83 15.02 -8.86
N GLN A 107 27.13 15.31 -9.01
CA GLN A 107 28.04 14.62 -9.91
C GLN A 107 29.29 14.19 -9.15
N ALA A 108 29.61 12.89 -9.22
CA ALA A 108 30.89 12.38 -8.72
C ALA A 108 31.97 12.55 -9.80
N VAL A 109 32.95 13.39 -9.52
CA VAL A 109 34.16 13.55 -10.34
C VAL A 109 35.23 12.63 -9.77
N ARG A 110 35.15 11.35 -10.11
CA ARG A 110 35.94 10.26 -9.50
C ARG A 110 37.45 10.45 -9.67
N ASP A 111 37.89 10.87 -10.85
CA ASP A 111 39.29 11.10 -11.16
C ASP A 111 39.94 12.22 -10.30
N ALA A 112 39.13 13.13 -9.76
CA ALA A 112 39.56 14.19 -8.85
C ALA A 112 39.19 13.91 -7.37
N GLY A 113 38.43 12.86 -7.09
CA GLY A 113 37.90 12.57 -5.75
C GLY A 113 36.97 13.68 -5.23
N VAL A 114 36.19 14.32 -6.11
CA VAL A 114 35.28 15.45 -5.78
C VAL A 114 33.82 15.06 -6.00
N LEU A 115 32.96 15.42 -5.05
CA LEU A 115 31.51 15.46 -5.24
C LEU A 115 31.10 16.92 -5.52
N VAL A 116 30.54 17.13 -6.71
CA VAL A 116 30.05 18.44 -7.16
C VAL A 116 28.55 18.45 -6.95
N THR A 117 28.06 19.40 -6.17
CA THR A 117 26.62 19.62 -5.96
C THR A 117 26.25 20.96 -6.55
N ALA A 118 25.51 20.97 -7.65
CA ALA A 118 24.84 22.16 -8.15
C ALA A 118 23.45 22.28 -7.55
N TYR A 119 23.14 23.42 -6.95
CA TYR A 119 21.81 23.77 -6.49
C TYR A 119 21.24 24.89 -7.35
N TYR A 120 19.93 24.94 -7.47
CA TYR A 120 19.25 25.89 -8.36
C TYR A 120 17.87 26.26 -7.84
N ALA A 121 17.45 27.49 -8.17
CA ALA A 121 16.08 27.96 -7.99
C ALA A 121 15.10 27.17 -8.87
N PRO A 122 13.78 27.23 -8.61
CA PRO A 122 12.78 26.66 -9.53
C PRO A 122 13.02 27.12 -10.98
N ALA A 123 12.95 26.19 -11.93
CA ALA A 123 13.31 26.36 -13.35
C ALA A 123 14.81 26.60 -13.68
N GLY A 124 15.72 26.62 -12.69
CA GLY A 124 17.17 26.81 -12.88
C GLY A 124 17.97 25.55 -13.27
N ALA A 125 17.30 24.42 -13.52
CA ALA A 125 17.97 23.13 -13.77
C ALA A 125 18.89 23.16 -15.00
N GLU A 126 18.50 23.86 -16.05
CA GLU A 126 19.30 23.98 -17.27
C GLU A 126 20.56 24.81 -17.04
N THR A 127 20.45 25.90 -16.28
CA THR A 127 21.59 26.72 -15.85
C THR A 127 22.57 25.89 -15.03
N ALA A 128 22.08 25.08 -14.09
CA ALA A 128 22.91 24.18 -13.30
C ALA A 128 23.63 23.14 -14.19
N ARG A 129 22.95 22.53 -15.16
CA ARG A 129 23.56 21.61 -16.14
C ARG A 129 24.63 22.30 -16.97
N LYS A 130 24.39 23.54 -17.42
CA LYS A 130 25.36 24.34 -18.16
C LYS A 130 26.62 24.62 -17.34
N VAL A 131 26.47 25.04 -16.08
CA VAL A 131 27.62 25.24 -15.18
C VAL A 131 28.40 23.94 -14.99
N LEU A 132 27.72 22.83 -14.70
CA LEU A 132 28.35 21.51 -14.55
C LEU A 132 29.10 21.06 -15.82
N SER A 133 28.59 21.39 -17.01
CA SER A 133 29.23 21.02 -18.29
C SER A 133 30.57 21.71 -18.55
N THR A 134 30.88 22.81 -17.85
CA THR A 134 32.20 23.48 -17.90
C THR A 134 33.26 22.74 -17.08
N GLY A 135 32.84 21.77 -16.26
CA GLY A 135 33.67 21.01 -15.35
C GLY A 135 34.73 20.16 -16.06
N ARG A 136 36.00 20.25 -15.63
CA ARG A 136 37.09 19.41 -16.14
C ARG A 136 38.06 18.96 -15.05
N VAL A 137 38.63 17.78 -15.21
CA VAL A 137 39.70 17.27 -14.33
C VAL A 137 41.04 17.78 -14.85
N THR A 138 41.79 18.51 -14.02
CA THR A 138 43.12 19.04 -14.33
C THR A 138 44.25 18.24 -13.70
N SER A 139 44.00 17.44 -12.66
CA SER A 139 44.97 16.51 -12.12
C SER A 139 44.32 15.30 -11.44
N LYS A 140 44.86 14.10 -11.68
CA LYS A 140 44.42 12.84 -11.06
C LYS A 140 45.18 12.59 -9.76
N THR A 141 44.90 13.38 -8.73
CA THR A 141 45.67 13.33 -7.47
C THR A 141 44.98 12.51 -6.37
N PHE A 142 43.71 12.12 -6.53
CA PHE A 142 42.93 11.50 -5.45
C PHE A 142 41.99 10.41 -5.94
N ALA A 143 42.50 9.19 -6.18
CA ALA A 143 41.65 7.99 -6.27
C ALA A 143 41.32 7.53 -4.84
N THR A 144 40.23 8.01 -4.27
CA THR A 144 39.70 7.46 -3.01
C THR A 144 38.81 6.27 -3.34
N ALA A 145 39.07 5.11 -2.75
CA ALA A 145 38.16 3.97 -2.82
C ALA A 145 36.81 4.40 -2.23
N GLU A 146 35.74 4.25 -3.02
CA GLU A 146 34.37 4.52 -2.59
C GLU A 146 34.07 3.68 -1.33
N PRO A 147 33.50 4.25 -0.26
CA PRO A 147 32.97 3.44 0.82
C PRO A 147 31.93 2.50 0.22
N GLN A 148 32.24 1.21 0.19
CA GLN A 148 31.32 0.19 -0.25
C GLN A 148 30.07 0.29 0.63
N ALA A 149 28.89 0.40 0.01
CA ALA A 149 27.63 0.45 0.73
C ALA A 149 27.39 -0.91 1.42
N THR A 150 27.91 -1.08 2.64
CA THR A 150 27.74 -2.28 3.45
C THR A 150 27.35 -1.93 4.87
N ALA A 151 26.04 -1.81 5.07
CA ALA A 151 25.32 -2.40 6.19
C ALA A 151 23.83 -2.34 5.82
N ALA A 152 23.10 -3.45 5.96
CA ALA A 152 21.64 -3.38 5.97
C ALA A 152 21.25 -2.39 7.08
N ALA A 153 20.67 -1.25 6.70
CA ALA A 153 20.28 -0.23 7.66
C ALA A 153 19.36 -0.88 8.71
N ALA A 154 19.73 -0.76 9.99
CA ALA A 154 18.89 -1.22 11.08
C ALA A 154 17.51 -0.57 10.95
N ALA A 155 16.45 -1.32 11.30
CA ALA A 155 15.10 -0.80 11.25
C ALA A 155 14.98 0.49 12.09
N PRO A 156 14.23 1.51 11.61
CA PRO A 156 14.07 2.76 12.35
C PRO A 156 13.38 2.50 13.69
N THR A 157 13.89 3.09 14.77
CA THR A 157 13.42 2.86 16.15
C THR A 157 13.08 4.13 16.91
N VAL A 158 13.55 5.30 16.45
CA VAL A 158 13.37 6.56 17.17
C VAL A 158 12.01 7.16 16.85
N VAL A 159 11.21 7.51 17.86
CA VAL A 159 9.98 8.28 17.68
C VAL A 159 10.31 9.75 17.92
N ALA A 160 10.12 10.60 16.90
CA ALA A 160 10.61 11.98 16.90
C ALA A 160 10.06 12.80 18.06
N THR A 161 8.75 12.81 18.28
CA THR A 161 8.22 13.41 19.50
C THR A 161 7.32 12.43 20.21
N GLY A 162 7.75 12.01 21.40
CA GLY A 162 6.93 11.28 22.36
C GLY A 162 5.96 12.22 23.08
N THR A 163 5.76 12.01 24.38
CA THR A 163 5.05 12.97 25.22
C THR A 163 5.99 14.10 25.61
N LEU A 164 5.65 15.32 25.22
CA LEU A 164 6.41 16.53 25.53
C LEU A 164 5.46 17.69 25.81
N ASN A 165 5.57 18.25 27.01
CA ASN A 165 5.07 19.57 27.35
C ASN A 165 6.25 20.39 27.85
N GLY A 166 6.60 21.46 27.15
CA GLY A 166 7.80 22.26 27.43
C GLY A 166 8.33 22.98 26.21
N PHE A 167 9.65 23.17 26.16
CA PHE A 167 10.29 23.98 25.12
C PHE A 167 11.06 23.14 24.11
N ALA A 168 10.97 23.59 22.87
CA ALA A 168 11.83 23.18 21.76
C ALA A 168 12.44 24.41 21.11
N PHE A 169 13.45 24.21 20.28
CA PHE A 169 13.94 25.22 19.35
C PHE A 169 14.12 24.58 18.00
N ASP A 170 14.25 25.36 16.94
CA ASP A 170 14.70 24.86 15.65
C ASP A 170 15.91 25.67 15.17
N ALA A 171 16.77 25.00 14.43
CA ALA A 171 18.01 25.56 13.90
C ALA A 171 18.21 25.04 12.48
N CYS A 172 18.81 25.90 11.64
CA CYS A 172 18.90 25.65 10.21
C CYS A 172 19.73 24.39 9.92
N ASP A 173 20.95 24.29 10.44
CA ASP A 173 21.75 23.06 10.41
C ASP A 173 21.61 22.29 11.72
N ALA A 174 21.51 20.95 11.63
CA ALA A 174 21.63 20.08 12.79
C ALA A 174 22.92 20.42 13.58
N PRO A 175 22.83 20.78 14.88
CA PRO A 175 24.01 21.18 15.65
C PRO A 175 25.03 20.04 15.80
N SER A 176 26.29 20.40 16.01
CA SER A 176 27.35 19.41 16.28
C SER A 176 27.06 18.62 17.55
N GLN A 177 27.65 17.43 17.72
CA GLN A 177 27.40 16.62 18.92
C GLN A 177 27.86 17.32 20.21
N SER A 178 28.99 18.05 20.18
CA SER A 178 29.45 18.84 21.32
C SER A 178 28.50 19.99 21.63
N THR A 179 27.93 20.63 20.61
CA THR A 179 26.86 21.64 20.78
C THR A 179 25.63 21.02 21.46
N MET A 180 25.15 19.87 20.97
CA MET A 180 24.01 19.17 21.56
C MET A 180 24.25 18.75 23.02
N ASP A 181 25.49 18.39 23.36
CA ASP A 181 25.88 18.04 24.72
C ASP A 181 25.94 19.26 25.64
N ALA A 182 26.47 20.39 25.15
CA ALA A 182 26.51 21.66 25.89
C ALA A 182 25.10 22.24 26.13
N TRP A 183 24.22 22.13 25.15
CA TRP A 183 22.85 22.64 25.21
C TRP A 183 21.86 21.70 25.91
N ARG A 184 22.28 20.48 26.24
CA ARG A 184 21.39 19.47 26.83
C ARG A 184 20.72 20.01 28.09
N TYR A 185 19.42 19.72 28.25
CA TYR A 185 18.68 19.99 29.48
C TYR A 185 19.47 19.50 30.72
N PRO A 186 19.60 20.30 31.79
CA PRO A 186 18.89 21.55 32.04
C PRO A 186 19.54 22.83 31.48
N ASN A 187 20.70 22.77 30.82
CA ASN A 187 21.49 23.96 30.49
C ASN A 187 20.72 24.99 29.63
N SER A 188 19.98 24.54 28.62
CA SER A 188 19.19 25.43 27.74
C SER A 188 17.70 25.51 28.08
N GLY A 189 17.20 24.64 28.97
CA GLY A 189 15.75 24.47 29.19
C GLY A 189 14.99 23.76 28.05
N TYR A 190 15.58 23.62 26.85
CA TYR A 190 14.98 22.91 25.73
C TYR A 190 15.12 21.39 25.84
N LYS A 191 14.09 20.66 25.40
CA LYS A 191 14.05 19.18 25.37
C LYS A 191 13.87 18.62 23.98
N ALA A 192 13.56 19.46 23.00
CA ALA A 192 13.41 19.07 21.62
C ALA A 192 14.04 20.06 20.65
N LEU A 193 14.38 19.56 19.47
CA LEU A 193 14.98 20.32 18.39
C LEU A 193 14.21 20.08 17.08
N GLY A 194 13.85 21.13 16.37
CA GLY A 194 13.41 21.09 14.98
C GLY A 194 14.59 20.82 14.06
N ILE A 195 14.45 19.81 13.21
CA ILE A 195 15.45 19.41 12.23
C ILE A 195 14.82 19.31 10.85
N TYR A 196 15.48 19.93 9.88
CA TYR A 196 15.06 19.90 8.49
C TYR A 196 15.53 18.61 7.82
N ILE A 197 14.63 17.64 7.67
CA ILE A 197 14.99 16.29 7.18
C ILE A 197 14.86 16.14 5.66
N SER A 198 14.00 16.95 5.03
CA SER A 198 13.68 16.84 3.60
C SER A 198 13.12 18.14 3.04
N GLY A 199 12.78 18.11 1.75
CA GLY A 199 12.14 19.21 1.05
C GLY A 199 13.09 19.94 0.09
N GLU A 200 12.58 20.22 -1.10
CA GLU A 200 13.34 20.86 -2.18
C GLU A 200 13.57 22.35 -1.97
N MET A 201 12.92 23.00 -1.02
CA MET A 201 13.09 24.44 -0.73
C MET A 201 13.89 24.71 0.54
N ARG A 202 14.42 23.64 1.17
CA ARG A 202 15.28 23.72 2.35
C ARG A 202 16.59 24.44 2.03
N SER A 203 16.86 25.54 2.73
CA SER A 203 18.08 26.33 2.51
C SER A 203 19.28 25.84 3.30
N CYS A 204 19.12 25.09 4.40
CA CYS A 204 20.22 24.40 5.09
C CYS A 204 20.28 22.94 4.67
N ASP A 205 20.88 22.72 3.51
CA ASP A 205 20.63 21.52 2.74
C ASP A 205 21.72 20.43 2.90
N LEU A 206 22.92 20.85 3.30
CA LEU A 206 24.03 19.93 3.53
C LEU A 206 23.87 19.13 4.81
N GLN A 207 23.21 19.70 5.83
CA GLN A 207 22.95 19.08 7.13
C GLN A 207 24.15 18.24 7.61
N PRO A 208 25.34 18.84 7.78
CA PRO A 208 26.61 18.11 7.91
C PRO A 208 26.65 17.12 9.08
N ASN A 209 25.88 17.39 10.14
CA ASN A 209 25.81 16.55 11.34
C ASN A 209 24.61 15.58 11.33
N LEU A 210 23.61 15.79 10.48
CA LEU A 210 22.35 15.03 10.52
C LEU A 210 22.54 13.63 9.93
N THR A 211 22.82 12.68 10.80
CA THR A 211 23.07 11.27 10.46
C THR A 211 22.24 10.35 11.36
N PRO A 212 22.03 9.08 10.97
CA PRO A 212 21.33 8.11 11.83
C PRO A 212 22.00 7.93 13.20
N THR A 213 23.33 7.98 13.24
CA THR A 213 24.11 7.89 14.48
C THR A 213 23.93 9.13 15.35
N TRP A 214 23.89 10.32 14.76
CA TRP A 214 23.63 11.55 15.50
C TRP A 214 22.19 11.54 16.07
N VAL A 215 21.21 11.09 15.29
CA VAL A 215 19.82 10.97 15.75
C VAL A 215 19.70 10.00 16.92
N SER A 216 20.24 8.78 16.78
CA SER A 216 20.16 7.77 17.85
C SER A 216 20.94 8.18 19.10
N THR A 217 22.09 8.83 18.94
CA THR A 217 22.89 9.36 20.06
C THR A 217 22.12 10.41 20.85
N ASN A 218 21.53 11.39 20.16
CA ASN A 218 20.79 12.47 20.84
C ASN A 218 19.46 11.96 21.43
N ALA A 219 18.76 11.05 20.74
CA ALA A 219 17.59 10.36 21.29
C ALA A 219 17.92 9.61 22.59
N ALA A 220 19.03 8.87 22.64
CA ALA A 220 19.49 8.18 23.85
C ALA A 220 19.87 9.15 24.99
N LYS A 221 20.26 10.38 24.65
CA LYS A 221 20.49 11.48 25.61
C LYS A 221 19.20 12.22 25.99
N GLY A 222 18.03 11.79 25.52
CA GLY A 222 16.73 12.34 25.89
C GLY A 222 16.28 13.54 25.06
N TRP A 223 17.00 13.89 23.99
CA TRP A 223 16.50 14.85 23.01
C TRP A 223 15.32 14.26 22.25
N GLN A 224 14.30 15.07 22.04
CA GLN A 224 13.21 14.80 21.08
C GLN A 224 13.38 15.70 19.85
N PHE A 225 12.60 15.42 18.80
CA PHE A 225 12.76 16.04 17.48
C PHE A 225 11.42 16.51 16.92
N LEU A 226 11.43 17.64 16.22
CA LEU A 226 10.36 18.07 15.33
C LEU A 226 10.89 17.92 13.90
N LEU A 227 10.30 17.04 13.08
CA LEU A 227 10.81 16.75 11.74
C LEU A 227 10.18 17.71 10.74
N ILE A 228 11.00 18.43 9.98
CA ILE A 228 10.54 19.48 9.07
C ILE A 228 10.83 19.09 7.62
N ASP A 229 9.82 19.24 6.75
CA ASP A 229 9.94 19.18 5.29
C ASP A 229 9.64 20.54 4.68
N VAL A 230 10.60 21.11 3.97
CA VAL A 230 10.45 22.41 3.29
C VAL A 230 10.33 22.18 1.80
N SER A 231 9.12 21.93 1.31
CA SER A 231 8.87 21.69 -0.10
C SER A 231 8.04 22.81 -0.73
N LEU A 232 6.95 22.44 -1.41
CA LEU A 232 6.15 23.35 -2.21
C LEU A 232 5.35 24.32 -1.34
N GLN A 233 5.42 25.60 -1.67
CA GLN A 233 4.78 26.68 -0.94
C GLN A 233 3.43 27.06 -1.53
N ALA A 234 2.62 27.79 -0.76
CA ALA A 234 1.30 28.23 -1.21
C ALA A 234 1.40 29.02 -2.53
N PRO A 235 0.43 28.91 -3.46
CA PRO A 235 0.47 29.68 -4.72
C PRO A 235 0.55 31.20 -4.46
N CYS A 236 -0.05 31.64 -3.36
CA CYS A 236 -0.10 33.02 -2.88
C CYS A 236 0.92 33.34 -1.77
N VAL A 237 2.02 32.57 -1.65
CA VAL A 237 3.10 32.83 -0.70
C VAL A 237 3.67 34.24 -0.88
N ASN A 238 3.99 34.90 0.24
CA ASN A 238 4.42 36.31 0.25
C ASN A 238 5.90 36.49 -0.17
N GLN A 239 6.67 35.40 -0.16
CA GLN A 239 8.09 35.37 -0.48
C GLN A 239 8.35 35.07 -1.97
N THR A 240 9.52 35.48 -2.47
CA THR A 240 9.98 35.23 -3.84
C THR A 240 10.92 34.02 -3.92
N ASN A 241 11.18 33.50 -5.12
CA ASN A 241 12.11 32.38 -5.37
C ASN A 241 11.74 31.05 -4.67
N LEU A 242 10.45 30.83 -4.41
CA LEU A 242 9.93 29.59 -3.84
C LEU A 242 9.27 28.72 -4.90
N ALA A 243 9.49 27.41 -4.84
CA ALA A 243 8.68 26.45 -5.59
C ALA A 243 7.26 26.48 -5.02
N LYS A 244 6.26 26.54 -5.90
CA LYS A 244 4.86 26.69 -5.50
C LYS A 244 4.07 25.44 -5.87
N MET A 245 3.18 25.03 -5.00
CA MET A 245 2.18 24.02 -5.34
C MET A 245 1.26 24.56 -6.44
N SER A 246 0.61 23.65 -7.16
CA SER A 246 -0.37 24.01 -8.18
C SER A 246 -1.56 24.73 -7.55
N SER A 247 -2.11 25.73 -8.24
CA SER A 247 -3.40 26.33 -7.88
C SER A 247 -4.58 25.38 -8.15
N ASP A 248 -4.38 24.31 -8.92
CA ASP A 248 -5.37 23.24 -9.11
C ASP A 248 -5.40 22.31 -7.88
N PRO A 249 -6.53 22.22 -7.15
CA PRO A 249 -6.64 21.42 -5.93
C PRO A 249 -6.29 19.94 -6.10
N ALA A 250 -6.65 19.32 -7.23
CA ALA A 250 -6.38 17.91 -7.47
C ALA A 250 -4.87 17.65 -7.62
N THR A 251 -4.19 18.49 -8.40
CA THR A 251 -2.74 18.46 -8.55
C THR A 251 -2.03 18.78 -7.24
N ALA A 252 -2.48 19.80 -6.50
CA ALA A 252 -1.93 20.16 -5.20
C ALA A 252 -2.00 18.98 -4.20
N ARG A 253 -3.12 18.25 -4.18
CA ARG A 253 -3.26 17.03 -3.37
C ARG A 253 -2.25 15.95 -3.74
N ALA A 254 -2.03 15.72 -5.05
CA ALA A 254 -1.03 14.76 -5.51
C ALA A 254 0.39 15.19 -5.15
N GLN A 255 0.69 16.49 -5.22
CA GLN A 255 1.96 17.06 -4.81
C GLN A 255 2.22 16.89 -3.31
N GLY A 256 1.24 17.15 -2.45
CA GLY A 256 1.36 16.93 -1.00
C GLY A 256 1.60 15.46 -0.66
N ARG A 257 0.95 14.54 -1.38
CA ARG A 257 1.20 13.10 -1.26
C ARG A 257 2.63 12.73 -1.63
N ALA A 258 3.16 13.27 -2.73
CA ALA A 258 4.54 13.00 -3.16
C ALA A 258 5.57 13.54 -2.15
N ALA A 259 5.36 14.76 -1.65
CA ALA A 259 6.22 15.35 -0.63
C ALA A 259 6.24 14.50 0.65
N ALA A 260 5.08 14.05 1.13
CA ALA A 260 5.00 13.18 2.30
C ALA A 260 5.72 11.84 2.12
N ALA A 261 5.62 11.22 0.94
CA ALA A 261 6.34 9.97 0.65
C ALA A 261 7.86 10.16 0.68
N ASN A 262 8.35 11.30 0.18
CA ASN A 262 9.77 11.66 0.23
C ASN A 262 10.23 11.92 1.66
N ALA A 263 9.43 12.66 2.44
CA ALA A 263 9.72 12.97 3.84
C ALA A 263 9.76 11.70 4.72
N VAL A 264 8.86 10.73 4.50
CA VAL A 264 8.94 9.42 5.18
C VAL A 264 10.22 8.69 4.82
N SER A 265 10.62 8.69 3.55
CA SER A 265 11.85 8.04 3.11
C SER A 265 13.08 8.67 3.78
N ALA A 266 13.11 9.99 3.89
CA ALA A 266 14.17 10.72 4.61
C ALA A 266 14.16 10.42 6.11
N ALA A 267 12.98 10.42 6.74
CA ALA A 267 12.82 10.09 8.15
C ALA A 267 13.32 8.67 8.47
N GLN A 268 12.92 7.68 7.66
CA GLN A 268 13.37 6.29 7.78
C GLN A 268 14.88 6.15 7.58
N ALA A 269 15.45 6.86 6.60
CA ALA A 269 16.88 6.86 6.35
C ALA A 269 17.68 7.41 7.54
N LEU A 270 17.08 8.30 8.34
CA LEU A 270 17.65 8.85 9.59
C LEU A 270 17.33 8.01 10.84
N GLY A 271 16.55 6.94 10.72
CA GLY A 271 16.20 6.05 11.84
C GLY A 271 14.90 6.41 12.58
N PHE A 272 14.08 7.32 12.05
CA PHE A 272 12.79 7.69 12.64
C PHE A 272 11.68 6.72 12.26
N ALA A 273 11.05 6.13 13.27
CA ALA A 273 10.01 5.13 13.15
C ALA A 273 8.62 5.76 12.92
N PRO A 274 7.63 4.97 12.46
CA PRO A 274 6.22 5.33 12.55
C PRO A 274 5.84 5.84 13.95
N ARG A 275 4.77 6.64 14.03
CA ARG A 275 4.33 7.50 15.16
C ARG A 275 5.02 8.85 15.24
N SER A 276 6.12 9.05 14.52
CA SER A 276 6.79 10.35 14.43
C SER A 276 5.93 11.35 13.66
N ALA A 277 5.89 12.60 14.13
CA ALA A 277 5.29 13.71 13.39
C ALA A 277 6.27 14.31 12.40
N ILE A 278 5.77 14.59 11.19
CA ILE A 278 6.51 15.31 10.15
C ILE A 278 5.68 16.53 9.75
N TYR A 279 6.28 17.71 9.84
CA TYR A 279 5.67 18.99 9.57
C TYR A 279 6.01 19.43 8.16
N SER A 280 4.99 19.61 7.31
CA SER A 280 5.16 20.36 6.07
C SER A 280 5.27 21.84 6.42
N ASP A 281 6.39 22.45 6.04
CA ASP A 281 6.67 23.87 6.21
C ASP A 281 5.98 24.68 5.13
N LEU A 282 4.92 25.40 5.52
CA LEU A 282 4.14 26.29 4.67
C LEU A 282 4.24 27.73 5.16
N GLU A 283 5.14 28.46 4.51
CA GLU A 283 5.46 29.84 4.80
C GLU A 283 4.26 30.78 4.73
N GLY A 284 4.38 31.94 5.38
CA GLY A 284 3.35 32.97 5.40
C GLY A 284 2.83 33.34 3.99
N TYR A 285 1.51 33.27 3.80
CA TYR A 285 0.83 33.62 2.56
C TYR A 285 -0.40 34.48 2.84
N THR A 286 -0.91 35.17 1.82
CA THR A 286 -2.12 35.99 1.94
C THR A 286 -3.34 35.19 1.47
N PRO A 287 -4.21 34.69 2.38
CA PRO A 287 -5.29 33.79 2.02
C PRO A 287 -6.29 34.40 1.04
N ASN A 288 -6.75 33.59 0.10
CA ASN A 288 -7.85 33.87 -0.82
C ASN A 288 -8.44 32.53 -1.27
N ALA A 289 -9.70 32.52 -1.72
CA ALA A 289 -10.43 31.27 -1.94
C ALA A 289 -9.69 30.23 -2.84
N PRO A 290 -9.13 30.59 -4.01
CA PRO A 290 -8.33 29.65 -4.81
C PRO A 290 -7.09 29.13 -4.08
N CYS A 291 -6.34 30.01 -3.40
CA CYS A 291 -5.12 29.64 -2.70
C CYS A 291 -5.42 28.73 -1.49
N THR A 292 -6.45 29.05 -0.71
CA THR A 292 -6.91 28.25 0.42
C THR A 292 -7.31 26.85 -0.04
N ALA A 293 -8.06 26.73 -1.15
CA ALA A 293 -8.46 25.43 -1.68
C ALA A 293 -7.24 24.57 -2.10
N ALA A 294 -6.22 25.17 -2.72
CA ALA A 294 -4.99 24.50 -3.09
C ALA A 294 -4.20 24.04 -1.84
N VAL A 295 -3.98 24.92 -0.86
CA VAL A 295 -3.26 24.62 0.38
C VAL A 295 -3.94 23.51 1.17
N LEU A 296 -5.26 23.60 1.40
CA LEU A 296 -6.00 22.57 2.13
C LEU A 296 -5.96 21.22 1.40
N SER A 297 -5.94 21.23 0.06
CA SER A 297 -5.82 20.01 -0.74
C SER A 297 -4.42 19.39 -0.68
N TYR A 298 -3.37 20.21 -0.74
CA TYR A 298 -1.99 19.79 -0.53
C TYR A 298 -1.81 19.18 0.87
N VAL A 299 -2.24 19.88 1.92
CA VAL A 299 -2.18 19.39 3.31
C VAL A 299 -2.99 18.12 3.49
N SER A 300 -4.11 17.97 2.77
CA SER A 300 -4.89 16.73 2.81
C SER A 300 -4.13 15.54 2.21
N GLY A 301 -3.44 15.73 1.08
CA GLY A 301 -2.60 14.72 0.45
C GLY A 301 -1.40 14.35 1.32
N TRP A 302 -0.76 15.36 1.90
CA TRP A 302 0.36 15.22 2.85
C TRP A 302 -0.03 14.39 4.07
N THR A 303 -1.11 14.80 4.76
CA THR A 303 -1.57 14.15 6.00
C THR A 303 -2.02 12.71 5.74
N LEU A 304 -2.81 12.49 4.68
CA LEU A 304 -3.28 11.14 4.33
C LEU A 304 -2.10 10.21 4.05
N GLU A 305 -1.12 10.62 3.25
CA GLU A 305 0.02 9.78 2.93
C GLU A 305 0.84 9.41 4.18
N LEU A 306 1.10 10.39 5.07
CA LEU A 306 1.77 10.13 6.35
C LEU A 306 0.99 9.11 7.19
N ASN A 307 -0.32 9.31 7.37
CA ASN A 307 -1.15 8.40 8.15
C ASN A 307 -1.17 6.98 7.60
N THR A 308 -1.26 6.81 6.27
CA THR A 308 -1.25 5.48 5.64
C THR A 308 0.07 4.73 5.86
N ARG A 309 1.16 5.45 6.11
CA ARG A 309 2.50 4.96 6.42
C ARG A 309 2.78 4.88 7.92
N GLY A 310 1.80 5.22 8.76
CA GLY A 310 1.90 5.20 10.21
C GLY A 310 2.61 6.41 10.83
N TYR A 311 2.85 7.48 10.08
CA TYR A 311 3.39 8.75 10.58
C TYR A 311 2.26 9.75 10.86
N VAL A 312 2.57 10.78 11.64
CA VAL A 312 1.63 11.84 12.04
C VAL A 312 1.81 13.03 11.11
N GLY A 313 0.72 13.50 10.50
CA GLY A 313 0.72 14.65 9.60
C GLY A 313 0.71 15.96 10.36
N GLY A 314 1.85 16.64 10.40
CA GLY A 314 1.97 18.00 10.92
C GLY A 314 2.02 19.04 9.80
N VAL A 315 1.65 20.28 10.14
CA VAL A 315 1.90 21.47 9.30
C VAL A 315 2.53 22.54 10.15
N TYR A 316 3.61 23.15 9.66
CA TYR A 316 4.11 24.44 10.12
C TYR A 316 3.52 25.55 9.25
N THR A 317 3.01 26.63 9.85
CA THR A 317 2.52 27.79 9.10
C THR A 317 2.37 29.05 9.94
N GLY A 318 2.24 30.21 9.30
CA GLY A 318 1.87 31.46 9.99
C GLY A 318 0.48 31.40 10.62
N ALA A 319 0.35 31.84 11.88
CA ALA A 319 -0.94 31.84 12.59
C ALA A 319 -2.02 32.64 11.85
N ALA A 320 -1.64 33.78 11.25
CA ALA A 320 -2.53 34.68 10.52
C ALA A 320 -2.85 34.22 9.07
N SER A 321 -2.20 33.17 8.58
CA SER A 321 -2.39 32.63 7.22
C SER A 321 -2.98 31.22 7.28
N GLY A 322 -2.14 30.19 7.28
CA GLY A 322 -2.57 28.79 7.34
C GLY A 322 -3.24 28.44 8.65
N GLY A 323 -2.90 29.11 9.76
CA GLY A 323 -3.61 28.96 11.03
C GLY A 323 -5.10 29.33 10.91
N VAL A 324 -5.43 30.39 10.17
CA VAL A 324 -6.81 30.81 9.88
C VAL A 324 -7.49 29.83 8.95
N ASP A 325 -6.86 29.47 7.83
CA ASP A 325 -7.45 28.56 6.82
C ASP A 325 -7.76 27.18 7.40
N LEU A 326 -6.83 26.62 8.19
CA LEU A 326 -7.00 25.34 8.87
C LEU A 326 -8.06 25.42 9.98
N SER A 327 -8.13 26.53 10.72
CA SER A 327 -9.14 26.72 11.79
C SER A 327 -10.55 26.87 11.21
N ASN A 328 -10.72 27.67 10.15
CA ASN A 328 -12.01 27.83 9.47
C ASN A 328 -12.51 26.53 8.84
N ASN A 329 -11.60 25.62 8.49
CA ASN A 329 -11.91 24.32 7.89
C ASN A 329 -11.72 23.13 8.85
N TYR A 330 -11.62 23.38 10.16
CA TYR A 330 -11.27 22.34 11.15
C TYR A 330 -12.19 21.12 11.13
N ASN A 331 -13.49 21.32 10.88
CA ASN A 331 -14.51 20.26 10.81
C ASN A 331 -14.98 19.98 9.37
N ASN A 332 -14.33 20.56 8.36
CA ASN A 332 -14.71 20.39 6.97
C ASN A 332 -14.21 19.03 6.45
N THR A 333 -15.12 18.07 6.28
CA THR A 333 -14.78 16.70 5.85
C THR A 333 -14.36 16.60 4.38
N ALA A 334 -14.45 17.68 3.59
CA ALA A 334 -13.87 17.73 2.25
C ALA A 334 -12.33 17.66 2.28
N TYR A 335 -11.72 18.08 3.41
CA TYR A 335 -10.27 18.08 3.60
C TYR A 335 -9.87 17.12 4.71
N THR A 336 -8.70 16.50 4.55
CA THR A 336 -8.07 15.73 5.62
C THR A 336 -7.32 16.72 6.51
N ARG A 337 -7.86 16.95 7.71
CA ARG A 337 -7.25 17.84 8.70
C ARG A 337 -5.88 17.31 9.14
N PRO A 338 -4.84 18.15 9.24
CA PRO A 338 -3.56 17.74 9.82
C PRO A 338 -3.73 17.32 11.29
N ASP A 339 -3.00 16.29 11.70
CA ASP A 339 -3.03 15.75 13.05
C ASP A 339 -2.43 16.72 14.06
N ASN A 340 -1.35 17.41 13.68
CA ASN A 340 -0.65 18.39 14.50
C ASN A 340 -0.56 19.74 13.79
N LEU A 341 -0.57 20.82 14.57
CA LEU A 341 -0.35 22.18 14.10
C LEU A 341 0.85 22.80 14.80
N TRP A 342 1.84 23.17 14.01
CA TRP A 342 2.91 24.08 14.41
C TRP A 342 2.60 25.45 13.82
N PHE A 343 2.38 26.46 14.66
CA PHE A 343 2.06 27.80 14.19
C PHE A 343 3.13 28.82 14.60
N ALA A 344 3.51 29.67 13.65
CA ALA A 344 4.40 30.80 13.89
C ALA A 344 3.59 32.05 14.28
N ARG A 345 3.88 32.58 15.46
CA ARG A 345 3.44 33.89 15.91
C ARG A 345 4.45 34.45 16.89
N TRP A 346 5.32 35.33 16.39
CA TRP A 346 6.39 35.92 17.19
C TRP A 346 5.87 37.00 18.15
N ASN A 347 5.24 36.57 19.24
CA ASN A 347 4.65 37.41 20.27
C ASN A 347 5.33 37.26 21.63
N ASN A 348 6.39 36.45 21.73
CA ASN A 348 7.09 36.10 22.97
C ASN A 348 6.21 35.43 24.05
N VAL A 349 5.06 34.87 23.67
CA VAL A 349 4.15 34.17 24.58
C VAL A 349 4.42 32.66 24.51
N THR A 350 4.84 32.09 25.62
CA THR A 350 5.37 30.71 25.72
C THR A 350 4.32 29.61 25.89
N ASN A 351 3.05 29.87 25.52
CA ASN A 351 1.99 28.85 25.56
C ASN A 351 1.67 28.32 24.16
N THR A 352 0.81 27.29 24.08
CA THR A 352 0.38 26.69 22.81
C THR A 352 -1.11 26.93 22.51
N THR A 353 -1.84 27.64 23.38
CA THR A 353 -3.31 27.68 23.38
C THR A 353 -3.91 29.08 23.26
N ASP A 354 -3.16 30.14 23.58
CA ASP A 354 -3.65 31.53 23.60
C ASP A 354 -3.33 32.23 22.28
N ASP A 355 -4.09 31.89 21.25
CA ASP A 355 -3.95 32.49 19.94
C ASP A 355 -5.26 33.06 19.40
N ARG A 356 -5.21 34.28 18.85
CA ARG A 356 -6.39 34.96 18.32
C ARG A 356 -6.86 34.40 16.97
N TYR A 357 -6.00 33.70 16.24
CA TYR A 357 -6.29 33.11 14.94
C TYR A 357 -6.65 31.62 15.06
N ILE A 358 -6.14 30.94 16.11
CA ILE A 358 -6.31 29.50 16.31
C ILE A 358 -7.07 29.25 17.62
N PRO A 359 -8.40 28.99 17.56
CA PRO A 359 -9.23 28.77 18.73
C PRO A 359 -8.68 27.69 19.67
N ALA A 360 -8.61 27.94 20.98
CA ALA A 360 -8.07 27.00 21.96
C ALA A 360 -8.76 25.62 21.96
N SER A 361 -9.99 25.50 21.44
CA SER A 361 -10.76 24.26 21.32
C SER A 361 -10.29 23.31 20.22
N TYR A 362 -9.39 23.75 19.34
CA TYR A 362 -8.87 22.95 18.22
C TYR A 362 -7.51 22.34 18.55
N TRP A 363 -7.18 21.15 18.03
CA TRP A 363 -5.90 20.46 18.32
C TRP A 363 -5.58 20.37 19.83
N THR A 364 -6.60 20.17 20.67
CA THR A 364 -6.49 20.19 22.14
C THR A 364 -5.80 18.95 22.71
N ASN A 365 -5.72 17.87 21.92
CA ASN A 365 -5.22 16.59 22.38
C ASN A 365 -3.68 16.49 22.28
N HIS A 366 -2.96 17.48 22.82
CA HIS A 366 -1.49 17.55 22.75
C HIS A 366 -0.99 17.44 21.29
N GLN A 367 -1.37 18.41 20.47
CA GLN A 367 -1.16 18.44 19.02
C GLN A 367 -0.57 19.78 18.53
N ARG A 368 -0.01 20.59 19.44
CA ARG A 368 0.37 21.97 19.13
C ARG A 368 1.84 22.26 19.38
N VAL A 369 2.43 23.02 18.46
CA VAL A 369 3.70 23.71 18.62
C VAL A 369 3.47 25.18 18.30
N HIS A 370 4.06 26.08 19.07
CA HIS A 370 3.99 27.51 18.87
C HIS A 370 5.40 28.08 18.77
N GLN A 371 5.79 28.54 17.59
CA GLN A 371 7.02 29.30 17.41
C GLN A 371 6.77 30.75 17.87
N TYR A 372 7.19 31.06 19.11
CA TYR A 372 6.87 32.32 19.78
C TYR A 372 7.95 33.39 19.60
N SER A 373 9.13 33.00 19.11
CA SER A 373 10.25 33.90 18.78
C SER A 373 10.93 33.39 17.51
N GLY A 374 11.13 34.29 16.54
CA GLY A 374 11.88 34.02 15.31
C GLY A 374 13.39 34.10 15.54
N PRO A 375 14.20 34.33 14.48
CA PRO A 375 15.65 34.16 14.55
C PRO A 375 16.33 35.06 15.57
N HIS A 376 17.05 34.45 16.52
CA HIS A 376 17.86 35.16 17.51
C HIS A 376 18.97 34.25 18.04
N ASN A 377 19.99 34.85 18.67
CA ASN A 377 21.08 34.09 19.27
C ASN A 377 20.78 33.79 20.73
N GLU A 378 20.95 32.54 21.13
CA GLU A 378 21.05 32.15 22.53
C GLU A 378 22.40 31.48 22.80
N THR A 379 22.85 31.52 24.05
CA THR A 379 24.11 30.91 24.50
C THR A 379 23.86 30.02 25.70
N HIS A 380 24.15 28.73 25.56
CA HIS A 380 23.99 27.74 26.63
C HIS A 380 25.22 26.83 26.70
N GLY A 381 25.65 26.49 27.92
CA GLY A 381 26.85 25.68 28.12
C GLY A 381 28.11 26.26 27.43
N GLY A 382 28.16 27.59 27.25
CA GLY A 382 29.26 28.29 26.57
C GLY A 382 29.24 28.26 25.04
N VAL A 383 28.18 27.73 24.41
CA VAL A 383 28.04 27.65 22.94
C VAL A 383 26.87 28.50 22.48
N THR A 384 27.08 29.34 21.47
CA THR A 384 26.03 30.18 20.86
C THR A 384 25.47 29.52 19.60
N ILE A 385 24.15 29.57 19.43
CA ILE A 385 23.44 29.11 18.22
C ILE A 385 22.37 30.17 17.88
N ASN A 386 22.16 30.40 16.58
CA ASN A 386 20.98 31.12 16.10
C ASN A 386 19.79 30.15 15.99
N ILE A 387 18.69 30.45 16.67
CA ILE A 387 17.54 29.57 16.81
C ILE A 387 16.22 30.34 16.62
N ASP A 388 15.17 29.58 16.34
CA ASP A 388 13.79 29.99 16.64
C ASP A 388 13.30 29.22 17.87
N SER A 389 12.56 29.89 18.76
CA SER A 389 12.09 29.28 20.01
C SER A 389 10.64 28.85 19.94
N ASN A 390 10.38 27.65 20.46
CA ASN A 390 9.10 26.97 20.35
C ASN A 390 8.57 26.49 21.71
N ALA A 391 7.29 26.75 21.98
CA ALA A 391 6.53 26.08 23.02
C ALA A 391 5.85 24.84 22.42
N VAL A 392 5.92 23.71 23.11
CA VAL A 392 5.47 22.41 22.60
C VAL A 392 4.50 21.77 23.57
N ASN A 393 3.39 21.26 23.03
CA ASN A 393 2.48 20.36 23.72
C ASN A 393 2.09 19.23 22.76
N LEU A 394 2.86 18.14 22.80
CA LEU A 394 2.77 17.00 21.89
C LEU A 394 2.70 15.68 22.64
N THR A 395 2.05 14.71 22.02
CA THR A 395 2.07 13.30 22.45
C THR A 395 2.00 12.41 21.23
N ALA A 396 2.91 11.44 21.12
CA ALA A 396 2.87 10.44 20.06
C ALA A 396 1.57 9.61 20.14
N PRO A 397 1.02 9.16 19.00
CA PRO A 397 -0.03 8.16 18.98
C PRO A 397 0.39 6.86 19.71
N PRO A 398 -0.58 6.00 20.10
CA PRO A 398 -0.26 4.72 20.72
C PRO A 398 0.58 3.83 19.79
N ALA A 399 1.27 2.86 20.38
CA ALA A 399 1.94 1.83 19.61
C ALA A 399 0.91 0.97 18.84
N PRO A 400 1.28 0.41 17.68
CA PRO A 400 0.44 -0.56 16.98
C PRO A 400 0.25 -1.85 17.80
N VAL A 401 -0.81 -2.61 17.51
CA VAL A 401 -0.93 -3.98 18.04
C VAL A 401 0.26 -4.85 17.63
N THR A 402 0.57 -5.89 18.39
CA THR A 402 1.58 -6.90 18.02
C THR A 402 0.94 -8.27 17.86
N GLY A 403 1.59 -9.19 17.12
CA GLY A 403 1.05 -10.53 16.88
C GLY A 403 -0.32 -10.52 16.20
N PHE A 404 -0.57 -9.54 15.31
CA PHE A 404 -1.83 -9.48 14.57
C PHE A 404 -1.84 -10.56 13.49
N ASP A 405 -2.72 -11.54 13.64
CA ASP A 405 -2.75 -12.73 12.78
C ASP A 405 -4.19 -13.18 12.47
N ALA A 406 -4.35 -13.88 11.35
CA ALA A 406 -5.61 -14.39 10.82
C ALA A 406 -5.54 -15.91 10.62
N THR A 407 -6.42 -16.64 11.33
CA THR A 407 -6.68 -18.06 11.07
C THR A 407 -7.97 -18.21 10.29
N GLY A 408 -7.85 -18.70 9.06
CA GLY A 408 -8.99 -18.87 8.16
C GLY A 408 -9.81 -20.12 8.46
N GLN A 409 -11.11 -20.00 8.22
CA GLN A 409 -12.08 -21.07 8.16
C GLN A 409 -12.89 -20.97 6.87
N TYR A 410 -13.84 -21.88 6.62
CA TYR A 410 -14.78 -21.66 5.52
C TYR A 410 -15.71 -20.49 5.87
N SER A 411 -15.67 -19.43 5.06
CA SER A 411 -16.48 -18.20 5.16
C SER A 411 -16.23 -17.28 6.37
N THR A 412 -15.34 -17.68 7.28
CA THR A 412 -14.98 -16.93 8.48
C THR A 412 -13.48 -16.94 8.71
N ALA A 413 -12.98 -16.02 9.53
CA ALA A 413 -11.61 -16.03 10.01
C ALA A 413 -11.55 -15.54 11.46
N THR A 414 -10.74 -16.18 12.29
CA THR A 414 -10.44 -15.69 13.63
C THR A 414 -9.21 -14.79 13.55
N LEU A 415 -9.36 -13.56 14.00
CA LEU A 415 -8.29 -12.57 14.08
C LEU A 415 -7.87 -12.42 15.54
N ARG A 416 -6.56 -12.38 15.80
CA ARG A 416 -5.99 -12.23 17.15
C ARG A 416 -4.90 -11.18 17.14
N TRP A 417 -4.72 -10.48 18.26
CA TRP A 417 -3.68 -9.48 18.44
C TRP A 417 -3.35 -9.27 19.93
N THR A 418 -2.21 -8.64 20.18
CA THR A 418 -1.78 -8.19 21.51
C THR A 418 -1.84 -6.67 21.58
N ILE A 419 -2.48 -6.16 22.63
CA ILE A 419 -2.56 -4.72 22.91
C ILE A 419 -1.24 -4.29 23.56
N PRO A 420 -0.59 -3.20 23.13
CA PRO A 420 0.67 -2.76 23.71
C PRO A 420 0.52 -2.37 25.19
N ALA A 421 1.47 -2.79 26.02
CA ALA A 421 1.50 -2.44 27.44
C ALA A 421 1.52 -0.91 27.64
N GLY A 422 0.87 -0.44 28.71
CA GLY A 422 0.77 0.99 29.03
C GLY A 422 -0.18 1.80 28.14
N THR A 423 -0.89 1.16 27.20
CA THR A 423 -1.89 1.83 26.37
C THR A 423 -3.14 2.12 27.19
N SER A 424 -3.51 3.39 27.33
CA SER A 424 -4.86 3.77 27.73
C SER A 424 -5.82 3.51 26.56
N LEU A 425 -6.28 2.27 26.44
CA LEU A 425 -7.01 1.80 25.26
C LEU A 425 -8.41 2.43 25.19
N GLY A 426 -8.70 3.10 24.07
CA GLY A 426 -10.07 3.43 23.69
C GLY A 426 -10.70 2.26 22.94
N GLN A 427 -10.06 1.83 21.84
CA GLN A 427 -10.47 0.65 21.07
C GLN A 427 -9.38 0.17 20.11
N VAL A 428 -9.46 -1.09 19.71
CA VAL A 428 -8.84 -1.63 18.50
C VAL A 428 -9.84 -1.57 17.37
N ILE A 429 -9.42 -1.05 16.22
CA ILE A 429 -10.22 -0.95 14.99
C ILE A 429 -9.64 -1.95 13.99
N VAL A 430 -10.49 -2.81 13.41
CA VAL A 430 -10.09 -3.75 12.36
C VAL A 430 -10.94 -3.53 11.11
N ARG A 431 -10.29 -3.35 9.97
CA ARG A 431 -10.90 -3.23 8.64
C ARG A 431 -10.38 -4.34 7.74
N ARG A 432 -11.14 -4.67 6.69
CA ARG A 432 -10.70 -5.58 5.62
C ARG A 432 -11.00 -5.06 4.22
N ASN A 433 -10.19 -5.51 3.27
CA ASN A 433 -10.46 -5.44 1.83
C ASN A 433 -10.41 -6.86 1.24
N SER A 434 -11.16 -7.08 0.16
CA SER A 434 -10.91 -8.23 -0.72
C SER A 434 -9.61 -8.02 -1.50
N GLY A 435 -8.87 -9.10 -1.73
CA GLY A 435 -7.54 -9.08 -2.33
C GLY A 435 -6.43 -9.06 -1.27
N LEU A 436 -5.23 -8.69 -1.70
CA LEU A 436 -4.02 -8.69 -0.86
C LEU A 436 -3.63 -7.29 -0.36
N THR A 437 -4.37 -6.25 -0.76
CA THR A 437 -4.07 -4.86 -0.39
C THR A 437 -4.89 -4.45 0.83
N PRO A 438 -4.26 -4.19 1.99
CA PRO A 438 -4.97 -3.82 3.21
C PRO A 438 -5.66 -2.45 3.09
N PRO A 439 -6.71 -2.20 3.87
CA PRO A 439 -7.33 -0.88 3.91
C PRO A 439 -6.34 0.19 4.37
N PRO A 440 -6.23 1.34 3.68
CA PRO A 440 -5.18 2.32 3.96
C PRO A 440 -5.40 3.08 5.28
N MET A 441 -6.65 3.24 5.71
CA MET A 441 -7.07 4.07 6.84
C MET A 441 -8.16 3.39 7.68
N PRO A 442 -8.32 3.75 8.97
CA PRO A 442 -9.28 3.11 9.89
C PRO A 442 -10.77 3.36 9.55
N ASN A 443 -11.07 4.26 8.61
CA ASN A 443 -12.41 4.54 8.09
C ASN A 443 -12.65 4.03 6.66
N VAL A 444 -11.67 3.35 6.04
CA VAL A 444 -11.76 2.79 4.69
C VAL A 444 -11.86 1.28 4.75
N GLY A 445 -12.56 0.67 3.79
CA GLY A 445 -12.77 -0.78 3.71
C GLY A 445 -13.92 -1.27 4.58
N THR A 446 -14.17 -2.58 4.54
CA THR A 446 -15.28 -3.21 5.27
C THR A 446 -14.95 -3.28 6.77
N PRO A 447 -15.84 -2.79 7.67
CA PRO A 447 -15.66 -2.94 9.12
C PRO A 447 -15.66 -4.42 9.53
N VAL A 448 -14.72 -4.80 10.39
CA VAL A 448 -14.65 -6.15 11.00
C VAL A 448 -14.83 -6.06 12.51
N TYR A 449 -14.18 -5.09 13.15
CA TYR A 449 -14.23 -4.96 14.61
C TYR A 449 -13.93 -3.52 15.07
N ALA A 450 -14.56 -3.13 16.17
CA ALA A 450 -14.29 -1.90 16.91
C ALA A 450 -14.65 -2.17 18.39
N GLY A 451 -13.63 -2.26 19.26
CA GLY A 451 -13.83 -2.58 20.68
C GLY A 451 -12.51 -2.85 21.41
N THR A 452 -12.56 -3.39 22.63
CA THR A 452 -11.39 -3.53 23.51
C THR A 452 -10.82 -4.94 23.61
N ALA A 453 -11.39 -5.91 22.89
CA ALA A 453 -10.93 -7.30 22.92
C ALA A 453 -9.58 -7.47 22.20
N SER A 454 -8.93 -8.61 22.44
CA SER A 454 -7.70 -9.08 21.79
C SER A 454 -7.95 -10.06 20.63
N SER A 455 -9.22 -10.33 20.31
CA SER A 455 -9.61 -11.20 19.20
C SER A 455 -11.02 -10.92 18.70
N THR A 456 -11.29 -11.28 17.45
CA THR A 456 -12.63 -11.22 16.84
C THR A 456 -12.78 -12.28 15.75
N THR A 457 -14.01 -12.57 15.33
CA THR A 457 -14.29 -13.39 14.16
C THR A 457 -14.80 -12.52 13.01
N ALA A 458 -14.05 -12.48 11.92
CA ALA A 458 -14.51 -11.93 10.65
C ALA A 458 -15.47 -12.93 9.98
N THR A 459 -16.64 -12.49 9.55
CA THR A 459 -17.67 -13.33 8.91
C THR A 459 -17.98 -12.86 7.49
N GLY A 460 -18.67 -13.69 6.69
CA GLY A 460 -19.05 -13.35 5.31
C GLY A 460 -17.85 -13.21 4.37
N LEU A 461 -16.81 -14.02 4.57
CA LEU A 461 -15.69 -14.12 3.64
C LEU A 461 -16.10 -15.00 2.45
N ALA A 462 -15.95 -14.49 1.25
CA ALA A 462 -16.34 -15.20 0.03
C ALA A 462 -15.40 -16.38 -0.24
N ASN A 463 -15.97 -17.46 -0.75
CA ASN A 463 -15.20 -18.62 -1.22
C ASN A 463 -14.19 -18.19 -2.30
N SER A 464 -13.02 -18.81 -2.36
CA SER A 464 -12.00 -18.53 -3.38
C SER A 464 -11.53 -17.07 -3.46
N THR A 465 -11.61 -16.31 -2.35
CA THR A 465 -11.22 -14.90 -2.28
C THR A 465 -10.17 -14.70 -1.18
N SER A 466 -9.10 -13.98 -1.50
CA SER A 466 -8.12 -13.52 -0.50
C SER A 466 -8.61 -12.26 0.19
N TYR A 467 -8.16 -12.04 1.43
CA TYR A 467 -8.49 -10.85 2.20
C TYR A 467 -7.26 -10.29 2.88
N ALA A 468 -7.14 -8.97 2.86
CA ALA A 468 -6.15 -8.24 3.64
C ALA A 468 -6.87 -7.50 4.78
N PHE A 469 -6.35 -7.64 5.98
CA PHE A 469 -6.85 -7.02 7.19
C PHE A 469 -5.82 -6.02 7.69
N ARG A 470 -6.29 -4.91 8.26
CA ARG A 470 -5.44 -3.97 9.00
C ARG A 470 -6.09 -3.66 10.35
N ALA A 471 -5.28 -3.68 11.40
CA ALA A 471 -5.67 -3.34 12.77
C ALA A 471 -4.96 -2.07 13.23
N TRP A 472 -5.69 -1.19 13.90
CA TRP A 472 -5.16 0.03 14.52
C TRP A 472 -5.52 0.08 16.00
N VAL A 473 -4.65 0.66 16.80
CA VAL A 473 -4.94 1.02 18.20
C VAL A 473 -5.40 2.48 18.23
N LYS A 474 -6.56 2.72 18.83
CA LYS A 474 -7.04 4.05 19.20
C LYS A 474 -6.98 4.17 20.73
N ASP A 475 -6.27 5.15 21.24
CA ASP A 475 -6.24 5.41 22.67
C ASP A 475 -7.51 6.14 23.16
N SER A 476 -7.68 6.29 24.47
CA SER A 476 -8.83 6.95 25.10
C SER A 476 -8.95 8.44 24.77
N SER A 477 -7.85 9.08 24.37
CA SER A 477 -7.83 10.48 23.91
C SER A 477 -8.29 10.62 22.45
N GLY A 478 -8.29 9.50 21.72
CA GLY A 478 -8.72 9.40 20.33
C GLY A 478 -7.59 9.38 19.30
N LYS A 479 -6.31 9.39 19.70
CA LYS A 479 -5.19 9.24 18.76
C LYS A 479 -5.13 7.81 18.25
N ILE A 480 -4.82 7.67 16.96
CA ILE A 480 -4.74 6.38 16.27
C ILE A 480 -3.29 6.12 15.91
N GLY A 481 -2.76 4.99 16.38
CA GLY A 481 -1.41 4.53 16.07
C GLY A 481 -1.28 3.99 14.64
N PRO A 482 -0.08 3.53 14.25
CA PRO A 482 0.15 2.84 12.98
C PRO A 482 -0.76 1.60 12.84
N GLY A 483 -1.10 1.28 11.59
CA GLY A 483 -1.81 0.04 11.28
C GLY A 483 -0.86 -1.15 11.14
N VAL A 484 -1.34 -2.33 11.50
CA VAL A 484 -0.64 -3.61 11.30
C VAL A 484 -1.46 -4.50 10.41
N ASP A 485 -0.79 -5.15 9.46
CA ASP A 485 -1.43 -5.95 8.44
C ASP A 485 -1.34 -7.44 8.74
N THR A 486 -2.37 -8.17 8.33
CA THR A 486 -2.28 -9.60 8.09
C THR A 486 -3.09 -9.93 6.83
N VAL A 487 -2.71 -11.00 6.15
CA VAL A 487 -3.33 -11.43 4.91
C VAL A 487 -3.79 -12.86 5.06
N LEU A 488 -4.99 -13.13 4.58
CA LEU A 488 -5.56 -14.45 4.49
C LEU A 488 -5.76 -14.81 3.02
N VAL A 489 -4.95 -15.74 2.52
CA VAL A 489 -4.97 -16.16 1.13
C VAL A 489 -6.17 -17.06 0.88
N GLY A 490 -6.96 -16.74 -0.14
CA GLY A 490 -8.07 -17.59 -0.57
C GLY A 490 -7.58 -18.91 -1.13
N THR A 491 -8.30 -20.00 -0.86
CA THR A 491 -8.06 -21.29 -1.51
C THR A 491 -9.22 -21.68 -2.43
N GLY A 492 -8.98 -22.60 -3.35
CA GLY A 492 -10.01 -23.28 -4.13
C GLY A 492 -9.86 -24.78 -4.04
N ALA A 493 -10.97 -25.50 -4.18
CA ALA A 493 -10.99 -26.94 -4.34
C ALA A 493 -11.85 -27.30 -5.56
N THR A 494 -11.39 -28.25 -6.38
CA THR A 494 -12.20 -28.81 -7.47
C THR A 494 -12.98 -30.03 -7.00
N VAL A 495 -13.95 -30.47 -7.79
CA VAL A 495 -14.58 -31.79 -7.64
C VAL A 495 -14.70 -32.44 -9.01
N ALA A 496 -14.33 -33.72 -9.08
CA ALA A 496 -14.56 -34.57 -10.24
C ALA A 496 -14.90 -35.98 -9.76
N ALA A 497 -15.57 -36.76 -10.61
CA ALA A 497 -15.91 -38.16 -10.35
C ALA A 497 -15.43 -39.04 -11.51
N SER A 498 -15.08 -40.29 -11.22
CA SER A 498 -14.73 -41.27 -12.25
C SER A 498 -15.89 -41.61 -13.19
N THR A 499 -17.13 -41.45 -12.73
CA THR A 499 -18.37 -41.64 -13.50
C THR A 499 -19.50 -40.80 -12.89
N PRO A 500 -20.45 -40.28 -13.68
CA PRO A 500 -21.63 -39.56 -13.16
C PRO A 500 -22.71 -40.51 -12.60
N SER A 501 -22.63 -41.81 -12.85
CA SER A 501 -23.60 -42.78 -12.33
C SER A 501 -22.99 -44.14 -12.07
N ILE A 502 -23.55 -44.86 -11.11
CA ILE A 502 -23.21 -46.24 -10.77
C ILE A 502 -24.45 -47.11 -10.70
N THR A 503 -24.29 -48.42 -10.91
CA THR A 503 -25.29 -49.40 -10.49
C THR A 503 -25.20 -49.60 -8.99
N TYR A 504 -26.33 -49.84 -8.32
CA TYR A 504 -26.40 -50.12 -6.89
C TYR A 504 -25.39 -51.21 -6.46
N GLY A 505 -24.66 -50.95 -5.38
CA GLY A 505 -23.54 -51.78 -4.92
C GLY A 505 -22.19 -51.46 -5.59
N GLY A 506 -22.19 -50.64 -6.65
CA GLY A 506 -20.99 -50.12 -7.31
C GLY A 506 -20.24 -49.09 -6.47
N ALA A 507 -19.06 -48.71 -6.97
CA ALA A 507 -18.21 -47.70 -6.37
C ALA A 507 -17.90 -46.57 -7.37
N VAL A 508 -17.65 -45.38 -6.84
CA VAL A 508 -17.20 -44.21 -7.61
C VAL A 508 -15.99 -43.61 -6.90
N THR A 509 -15.02 -43.12 -7.66
CA THR A 509 -13.88 -42.38 -7.10
C THR A 509 -14.12 -40.89 -7.30
N LEU A 510 -14.06 -40.13 -6.21
CA LEU A 510 -14.15 -38.67 -6.23
C LEU A 510 -12.73 -38.10 -6.12
N TYR A 511 -12.45 -37.09 -6.93
CA TYR A 511 -11.16 -36.42 -7.01
C TYR A 511 -11.31 -34.94 -6.67
N THR A 512 -10.25 -34.37 -6.12
CA THR A 512 -10.11 -32.93 -5.90
C THR A 512 -8.67 -32.49 -6.14
N ARG A 513 -8.51 -31.23 -6.49
CA ARG A 513 -7.26 -30.50 -6.42
C ARG A 513 -7.49 -29.20 -5.65
N ALA A 514 -6.68 -28.98 -4.63
CA ALA A 514 -6.67 -27.76 -3.83
C ALA A 514 -5.56 -26.82 -4.31
N THR A 515 -5.90 -25.54 -4.48
CA THR A 515 -4.97 -24.52 -4.97
C THR A 515 -5.11 -23.22 -4.18
N ARG A 516 -4.03 -22.44 -4.13
CA ARG A 516 -4.05 -21.05 -3.66
C ARG A 516 -4.59 -20.12 -4.74
N LYS A 517 -5.24 -19.03 -4.34
CA LYS A 517 -5.86 -18.06 -5.27
C LYS A 517 -5.01 -16.85 -5.58
N ASP A 518 -3.95 -16.62 -4.82
CA ASP A 518 -2.97 -15.56 -5.08
C ASP A 518 -2.05 -15.89 -6.28
N ASN A 519 -1.63 -17.15 -6.41
CA ASN A 519 -0.65 -17.55 -7.43
C ASN A 519 -0.97 -18.88 -8.15
N GLY A 520 -2.08 -19.56 -7.80
CA GLY A 520 -2.47 -20.83 -8.42
C GLY A 520 -1.64 -22.05 -7.97
N ALA A 521 -0.70 -21.88 -7.04
CA ALA A 521 0.12 -22.98 -6.56
C ALA A 521 -0.71 -24.04 -5.82
N SER A 522 -0.24 -25.29 -5.89
CA SER A 522 -0.88 -26.43 -5.25
C SER A 522 -0.83 -26.31 -3.73
N LEU A 523 -1.93 -26.62 -3.06
CA LEU A 523 -1.99 -26.66 -1.60
C LEU A 523 -1.62 -28.07 -1.14
N VAL A 524 -0.35 -28.26 -0.74
CA VAL A 524 0.29 -29.56 -0.48
C VAL A 524 0.21 -29.93 1.00
N GLY A 525 -0.01 -31.21 1.30
CA GLY A 525 0.06 -31.74 2.67
C GLY A 525 -1.10 -31.29 3.58
N VAL A 526 -2.18 -30.73 3.01
CA VAL A 526 -3.32 -30.24 3.79
C VAL A 526 -4.46 -31.24 3.84
N PRO A 527 -5.24 -31.31 4.93
CA PRO A 527 -6.41 -32.18 5.01
C PRO A 527 -7.58 -31.62 4.20
N LEU A 528 -8.04 -32.39 3.22
CA LEU A 528 -9.23 -32.11 2.42
C LEU A 528 -10.38 -33.01 2.87
N SER A 529 -11.53 -32.43 3.16
CA SER A 529 -12.73 -33.14 3.61
C SER A 529 -13.69 -33.34 2.43
N LEU A 530 -14.18 -34.55 2.24
CA LEU A 530 -15.25 -34.88 1.30
C LEU A 530 -16.56 -34.92 2.07
N TYR A 531 -17.51 -34.09 1.64
CA TYR A 531 -18.86 -34.04 2.18
C TYR A 531 -19.83 -34.73 1.22
N ALA A 532 -20.86 -35.36 1.78
CA ALA A 532 -21.93 -35.99 1.02
C ALA A 532 -23.30 -35.65 1.61
N ARG A 533 -24.31 -35.59 0.74
CA ARG A 533 -25.73 -35.56 1.12
C ARG A 533 -26.54 -36.38 0.13
N ALA A 534 -27.64 -36.98 0.56
CA ALA A 534 -28.59 -37.57 -0.39
C ALA A 534 -29.13 -36.48 -1.33
N LYS A 535 -29.45 -36.83 -2.58
CA LYS A 535 -29.89 -35.86 -3.61
C LYS A 535 -31.09 -35.03 -3.17
N ASN A 536 -32.02 -35.64 -2.44
CA ASN A 536 -33.23 -35.07 -1.86
C ASN A 536 -33.05 -34.47 -0.46
N SER A 537 -31.86 -34.49 0.13
CA SER A 537 -31.56 -33.93 1.45
C SER A 537 -30.75 -32.64 1.33
N SER A 538 -30.89 -31.72 2.27
CA SER A 538 -30.03 -30.53 2.40
C SER A 538 -28.88 -30.71 3.39
N THR A 539 -28.88 -31.79 4.19
CA THR A 539 -27.93 -32.00 5.28
C THR A 539 -26.66 -32.66 4.76
N TRP A 540 -25.54 -31.96 4.88
CA TRP A 540 -24.21 -32.47 4.55
C TRP A 540 -23.60 -33.21 5.74
N ARG A 541 -22.94 -34.33 5.46
CA ARG A 541 -22.06 -35.03 6.40
C ARG A 541 -20.68 -35.19 5.80
N GLU A 542 -19.64 -35.18 6.62
CA GLU A 542 -18.31 -35.57 6.17
C GLU A 542 -18.23 -37.09 6.03
N VAL A 543 -17.74 -37.57 4.89
CA VAL A 543 -17.61 -39.01 4.58
C VAL A 543 -16.17 -39.47 4.38
N ALA A 544 -15.23 -38.54 4.18
CA ALA A 544 -13.80 -38.84 4.14
C ALA A 544 -12.97 -37.59 4.43
N ARG A 545 -11.77 -37.78 4.98
CA ARG A 545 -10.73 -36.76 5.11
C ARG A 545 -9.43 -37.33 4.53
N VAL A 546 -8.84 -36.63 3.57
CA VAL A 546 -7.66 -37.10 2.82
C VAL A 546 -6.65 -35.98 2.70
N THR A 547 -5.38 -36.26 3.01
CA THR A 547 -4.29 -35.29 2.87
C THR A 547 -3.90 -35.13 1.40
N SER A 548 -3.74 -33.89 0.95
CA SER A 548 -3.32 -33.61 -0.43
C SER A 548 -1.86 -34.00 -0.67
N ASN A 549 -1.58 -34.52 -1.87
CA ASN A 549 -0.23 -34.88 -2.30
C ASN A 549 0.58 -33.64 -2.75
N SER A 550 1.78 -33.87 -3.32
CA SER A 550 2.67 -32.82 -3.83
C SER A 550 2.10 -31.97 -4.97
N THR A 551 1.05 -32.44 -5.65
CA THR A 551 0.34 -31.68 -6.69
C THR A 551 -0.97 -31.07 -6.18
N GLY A 552 -1.20 -31.12 -4.87
CA GLY A 552 -2.40 -30.62 -4.20
C GLY A 552 -3.64 -31.47 -4.43
N GLN A 553 -3.48 -32.71 -4.91
CA GLN A 553 -4.57 -33.61 -5.26
C GLN A 553 -4.91 -34.57 -4.11
N ALA A 554 -6.18 -34.93 -4.02
CA ALA A 554 -6.66 -36.01 -3.15
C ALA A 554 -7.81 -36.76 -3.85
N SER A 555 -8.04 -38.00 -3.43
CA SER A 555 -9.15 -38.81 -3.93
C SER A 555 -9.74 -39.70 -2.83
N SER A 556 -11.00 -40.10 -3.00
CA SER A 556 -11.69 -41.01 -2.09
C SER A 556 -12.69 -41.88 -2.86
N VAL A 557 -12.73 -43.18 -2.55
CA VAL A 557 -13.69 -44.13 -3.12
C VAL A 557 -14.95 -44.14 -2.26
N GLN A 558 -16.12 -44.02 -2.90
CA GLN A 558 -17.41 -43.97 -2.25
C GLN A 558 -18.37 -45.02 -2.84
N LYS A 559 -19.24 -45.57 -1.99
CA LYS A 559 -20.27 -46.57 -2.37
C LYS A 559 -21.65 -46.10 -1.92
N PRO A 560 -22.21 -45.04 -2.54
CA PRO A 560 -23.51 -44.54 -2.15
C PRO A 560 -24.62 -45.56 -2.43
N THR A 561 -25.55 -45.70 -1.49
CA THR A 561 -26.73 -46.57 -1.63
C THR A 561 -27.91 -45.89 -2.32
N VAL A 562 -27.90 -44.56 -2.41
CA VAL A 562 -28.88 -43.68 -3.06
C VAL A 562 -28.15 -42.62 -3.88
N SER A 563 -28.80 -41.99 -4.86
CA SER A 563 -28.24 -40.84 -5.58
C SER A 563 -27.76 -39.78 -4.60
N THR A 564 -26.48 -39.42 -4.70
CA THR A 564 -25.76 -38.66 -3.66
C THR A 564 -25.00 -37.49 -4.29
N VAL A 565 -25.07 -36.33 -3.66
CA VAL A 565 -24.32 -35.13 -4.03
C VAL A 565 -23.08 -35.02 -3.15
N TYR A 566 -21.93 -34.79 -3.77
CA TYR A 566 -20.63 -34.67 -3.13
C TYR A 566 -20.02 -33.27 -3.33
N ALA A 567 -19.29 -32.80 -2.33
CA ALA A 567 -18.48 -31.60 -2.41
C ALA A 567 -17.18 -31.79 -1.61
N TRP A 568 -16.05 -31.35 -2.15
CA TRP A 568 -14.79 -31.29 -1.43
C TRP A 568 -14.65 -29.94 -0.73
N GLY A 569 -13.90 -29.93 0.37
CA GLY A 569 -13.60 -28.71 1.10
C GLY A 569 -12.25 -28.74 1.76
N TYR A 570 -11.62 -27.56 1.80
CA TYR A 570 -10.52 -27.27 2.72
C TYR A 570 -11.10 -26.43 3.86
N ASN A 571 -10.78 -26.76 5.10
CA ASN A 571 -11.35 -26.07 6.25
C ASN A 571 -10.59 -24.80 6.64
N GLY A 572 -9.49 -24.46 5.97
CA GLY A 572 -8.66 -23.30 6.30
C GLY A 572 -7.55 -23.64 7.30
N SER A 573 -6.66 -22.68 7.54
CA SER A 573 -5.56 -22.75 8.50
C SER A 573 -5.08 -21.34 8.86
N ALA A 574 -3.96 -21.24 9.59
CA ALA A 574 -3.14 -20.03 9.53
C ALA A 574 -2.87 -19.66 8.06
N ASP A 575 -2.96 -18.37 7.75
CA ASP A 575 -2.69 -17.77 6.43
C ASP A 575 -3.64 -18.15 5.28
N PHE A 576 -4.49 -19.18 5.41
CA PHE A 576 -5.36 -19.65 4.33
C PHE A 576 -6.84 -19.70 4.73
N LEU A 577 -7.68 -19.05 3.92
CA LEU A 577 -9.14 -19.13 4.03
C LEU A 577 -9.62 -20.49 3.53
N GLY A 578 -10.55 -21.11 4.25
CA GLY A 578 -11.17 -22.36 3.83
C GLY A 578 -12.00 -22.20 2.55
N SER A 579 -12.16 -23.30 1.81
CA SER A 579 -12.91 -23.32 0.55
C SER A 579 -13.84 -24.52 0.45
N ARG A 580 -14.85 -24.39 -0.42
CA ARG A 580 -15.70 -25.49 -0.86
C ARG A 580 -15.69 -25.56 -2.38
N SER A 581 -15.69 -26.77 -2.93
CA SER A 581 -15.85 -26.99 -4.36
C SER A 581 -17.29 -26.73 -4.80
N GLY A 582 -17.54 -26.83 -6.11
CA GLY A 582 -18.89 -27.10 -6.62
C GLY A 582 -19.40 -28.48 -6.17
N ASN A 583 -20.55 -28.87 -6.72
CA ASN A 583 -21.20 -30.15 -6.41
C ASN A 583 -21.00 -31.16 -7.54
N ALA A 584 -20.74 -32.42 -7.19
CA ALA A 584 -20.84 -33.56 -8.10
C ALA A 584 -21.98 -34.49 -7.67
N THR A 585 -22.99 -34.66 -8.52
CA THR A 585 -24.08 -35.60 -8.28
C THR A 585 -23.73 -36.93 -8.90
N ILE A 586 -23.78 -37.99 -8.09
CA ILE A 586 -23.64 -39.38 -8.55
C ILE A 586 -25.01 -40.02 -8.51
N GLU A 587 -25.53 -40.39 -9.68
CA GLU A 587 -26.79 -41.10 -9.79
C GLU A 587 -26.60 -42.58 -9.47
N VAL A 588 -27.41 -43.13 -8.56
CA VAL A 588 -27.42 -44.56 -8.27
C VAL A 588 -28.61 -45.19 -9.00
N ARG A 589 -28.30 -46.06 -9.97
CA ARG A 589 -29.29 -46.84 -10.70
C ARG A 589 -29.51 -48.18 -9.98
N PRO A 590 -30.76 -48.61 -9.71
CA PRO A 590 -30.97 -49.94 -9.15
C PRO A 590 -30.43 -51.01 -10.10
N LEU A 591 -29.86 -52.07 -9.53
CA LEU A 591 -29.52 -53.28 -10.28
C LEU A 591 -30.82 -53.97 -10.66
N ILE A 592 -31.16 -54.04 -11.95
CA ILE A 592 -32.32 -54.78 -12.46
C ILE A 592 -31.85 -55.91 -13.38
N THR A 593 -32.22 -57.15 -13.05
CA THR A 593 -31.86 -58.34 -13.84
C THR A 593 -33.02 -58.77 -14.71
N ALA A 594 -32.79 -59.39 -15.86
CA ALA A 594 -33.86 -60.00 -16.66
C ALA A 594 -33.50 -61.43 -17.06
N ASN A 595 -34.50 -62.31 -17.09
CA ASN A 595 -34.41 -63.72 -17.49
C ASN A 595 -35.70 -64.14 -18.21
N LEU A 596 -35.60 -65.20 -19.02
CA LEU A 596 -36.74 -65.90 -19.62
C LEU A 596 -36.76 -67.34 -19.08
N SER A 597 -37.92 -67.87 -18.71
CA SER A 597 -38.03 -69.27 -18.32
C SER A 597 -37.66 -70.21 -19.47
N VAL A 598 -38.06 -69.85 -20.69
CA VAL A 598 -37.61 -70.47 -21.95
C VAL A 598 -37.44 -69.40 -23.03
N ALA A 599 -36.37 -69.47 -23.81
CA ALA A 599 -36.03 -68.47 -24.85
C ALA A 599 -36.57 -68.81 -26.26
N ALA A 600 -37.17 -70.00 -26.43
CA ALA A 600 -37.82 -70.42 -27.66
C ALA A 600 -39.15 -71.11 -27.35
N ILE A 601 -40.22 -70.70 -28.03
CA ILE A 601 -41.58 -71.24 -27.85
C ILE A 601 -42.26 -71.43 -29.20
N LYS A 602 -43.23 -72.35 -29.30
CA LYS A 602 -44.10 -72.44 -30.48
C LYS A 602 -45.15 -71.32 -30.45
N LEU A 603 -45.62 -70.87 -31.62
CA LEU A 603 -46.74 -69.93 -31.69
C LEU A 603 -47.93 -70.41 -30.85
N GLY A 604 -48.49 -69.51 -30.02
CA GLY A 604 -49.60 -69.81 -29.10
C GLY A 604 -49.18 -70.25 -27.70
N GLN A 605 -47.91 -70.61 -27.48
CA GLN A 605 -47.34 -70.87 -26.16
C GLN A 605 -46.99 -69.57 -25.40
N THR A 606 -46.72 -69.71 -24.10
CA THR A 606 -46.35 -68.61 -23.21
C THR A 606 -44.98 -68.88 -22.61
N THR A 607 -44.18 -67.83 -22.42
CA THR A 607 -42.98 -67.85 -21.59
C THR A 607 -43.08 -66.78 -20.51
N THR A 608 -42.32 -66.94 -19.42
CA THR A 608 -42.26 -65.93 -18.36
C THR A 608 -40.98 -65.11 -18.49
N PHE A 609 -41.11 -63.79 -18.55
CA PHE A 609 -40.00 -62.85 -18.38
C PHE A 609 -39.97 -62.39 -16.94
N TYR A 610 -38.88 -62.64 -16.23
CA TYR A 610 -38.80 -62.37 -14.79
C TYR A 610 -37.43 -61.83 -14.40
N GLY A 611 -37.36 -61.30 -13.19
CA GLY A 611 -36.13 -60.76 -12.65
C GLY A 611 -36.32 -60.17 -11.26
N TYR A 612 -35.28 -59.54 -10.75
CA TYR A 612 -35.32 -58.80 -9.50
C TYR A 612 -34.64 -57.44 -9.63
N MET A 613 -34.90 -56.57 -8.66
CA MET A 613 -34.34 -55.25 -8.52
C MET A 613 -33.69 -55.05 -7.14
N ARG A 614 -32.50 -54.42 -7.09
CA ARG A 614 -31.80 -54.04 -5.85
C ARG A 614 -31.36 -52.55 -5.89
N PRO A 615 -31.58 -51.76 -4.82
CA PRO A 615 -32.29 -52.13 -3.60
C PRO A 615 -33.77 -52.44 -3.91
N GLN A 616 -34.49 -53.05 -2.97
CA GLN A 616 -35.90 -53.37 -3.19
C GLN A 616 -36.73 -52.08 -3.17
N HIS A 617 -37.61 -51.89 -4.15
CA HIS A 617 -38.64 -50.83 -4.14
C HIS A 617 -40.05 -51.46 -4.21
N PRO A 618 -40.52 -52.11 -3.12
CA PRO A 618 -41.79 -52.82 -3.12
C PRO A 618 -42.96 -51.95 -3.56
N GLY A 619 -43.87 -52.52 -4.34
CA GLY A 619 -45.08 -51.84 -4.80
C GLY A 619 -44.88 -50.86 -5.97
N THR A 620 -43.65 -50.53 -6.34
CA THR A 620 -43.35 -49.69 -7.51
C THR A 620 -43.47 -50.46 -8.83
N THR A 621 -43.75 -49.74 -9.91
CA THR A 621 -44.06 -50.31 -11.23
C THR A 621 -42.80 -50.62 -12.04
N VAL A 622 -42.73 -51.82 -12.60
CA VAL A 622 -41.77 -52.24 -13.65
C VAL A 622 -42.51 -52.34 -14.97
N TYR A 623 -41.90 -51.79 -16.01
CA TYR A 623 -42.45 -51.73 -17.36
C TYR A 623 -41.72 -52.75 -18.24
N LEU A 624 -42.46 -53.70 -18.82
CA LEU A 624 -41.94 -54.58 -19.86
C LEU A 624 -42.01 -53.84 -21.19
N GLN A 625 -40.87 -53.62 -21.82
CA GLN A 625 -40.79 -53.01 -23.15
C GLN A 625 -40.39 -54.06 -24.19
N ARG A 626 -40.97 -53.95 -25.38
CA ARG A 626 -40.65 -54.79 -26.54
C ARG A 626 -40.01 -53.94 -27.62
N GLN A 627 -38.90 -54.38 -28.20
CA GLN A 627 -38.26 -53.68 -29.30
C GLN A 627 -39.16 -53.64 -30.53
N SER A 628 -39.30 -52.45 -31.13
CA SER A 628 -40.03 -52.21 -32.38
C SER A 628 -39.23 -51.21 -33.22
N GLY A 629 -38.47 -51.71 -34.18
CA GLY A 629 -37.45 -50.92 -34.88
C GLY A 629 -36.43 -50.36 -33.88
N THR A 630 -36.28 -49.04 -33.85
CA THR A 630 -35.42 -48.30 -32.90
C THR A 630 -36.12 -47.95 -31.59
N THR A 631 -37.43 -48.21 -31.48
CA THR A 631 -38.24 -47.84 -30.32
C THR A 631 -38.47 -49.01 -29.36
N TRP A 632 -38.82 -48.69 -28.11
CA TRP A 632 -39.09 -49.66 -27.05
C TRP A 632 -40.43 -49.34 -26.36
N PRO A 633 -41.57 -49.51 -27.05
CA PRO A 633 -42.88 -49.32 -26.43
C PRO A 633 -43.09 -50.27 -25.23
N THR A 634 -43.75 -49.75 -24.20
CA THR A 634 -44.24 -50.56 -23.08
C THR A 634 -45.37 -51.46 -23.57
N VAL A 635 -45.25 -52.75 -23.33
CA VAL A 635 -46.24 -53.77 -23.71
C VAL A 635 -46.95 -54.40 -22.51
N ALA A 636 -46.37 -54.30 -21.31
CA ALA A 636 -46.99 -54.72 -20.06
C ALA A 636 -46.38 -53.98 -18.87
N THR A 637 -47.07 -53.98 -17.73
CA THR A 637 -46.56 -53.47 -16.45
C THR A 637 -46.86 -54.46 -15.33
N THR A 638 -46.03 -54.44 -14.28
CA THR A 638 -46.24 -55.23 -13.06
C THR A 638 -45.65 -54.49 -11.87
N LYS A 639 -45.98 -54.88 -10.64
CA LYS A 639 -45.40 -54.29 -9.42
C LYS A 639 -44.28 -55.18 -8.88
N LEU A 640 -43.24 -54.56 -8.32
CA LEU A 640 -42.25 -55.27 -7.52
C LEU A 640 -42.90 -55.81 -6.24
N ASN A 641 -42.66 -57.08 -5.91
CA ASN A 641 -43.09 -57.64 -4.63
C ASN A 641 -42.19 -57.15 -3.47
N SER A 642 -42.46 -57.61 -2.24
CA SER A 642 -41.69 -57.24 -1.04
C SER A 642 -40.19 -57.58 -1.12
N THR A 643 -39.81 -58.59 -1.91
CA THR A 643 -38.42 -58.99 -2.13
C THR A 643 -37.79 -58.35 -3.37
N GLY A 644 -38.49 -57.42 -4.03
CA GLY A 644 -38.03 -56.74 -5.23
C GLY A 644 -38.01 -57.62 -6.48
N ASN A 645 -38.81 -58.69 -6.53
CA ASN A 645 -38.95 -59.56 -7.71
C ASN A 645 -40.12 -59.09 -8.58
N TYR A 646 -40.02 -59.33 -9.88
CA TYR A 646 -41.07 -59.07 -10.86
C TYR A 646 -41.16 -60.21 -11.89
N ALA A 647 -42.34 -60.39 -12.48
CA ALA A 647 -42.56 -61.34 -13.56
C ALA A 647 -43.68 -60.86 -14.51
N PHE A 648 -43.55 -61.23 -15.78
CA PHE A 648 -44.50 -60.98 -16.85
C PHE A 648 -44.76 -62.26 -17.62
N SER A 649 -46.02 -62.54 -17.90
CA SER A 649 -46.42 -63.60 -18.84
C SER A 649 -46.41 -63.03 -20.26
N ILE A 650 -45.64 -63.64 -21.17
CA ILE A 650 -45.47 -63.18 -22.56
C ILE A 650 -46.05 -64.22 -23.52
N LYS A 651 -46.98 -63.79 -24.38
CA LYS A 651 -47.58 -64.60 -25.45
C LYS A 651 -47.59 -63.81 -26.77
N PRO A 652 -46.54 -63.91 -27.61
CA PRO A 652 -46.50 -63.19 -28.88
C PRO A 652 -47.54 -63.75 -29.86
N GLY A 653 -48.17 -62.85 -30.64
CA GLY A 653 -49.23 -63.20 -31.59
C GLY A 653 -48.74 -63.63 -32.98
N ALA A 654 -47.43 -63.57 -33.25
CA ALA A 654 -46.84 -63.96 -34.53
C ALA A 654 -45.51 -64.70 -34.32
N ARG A 655 -45.08 -65.43 -35.36
CA ARG A 655 -43.76 -66.05 -35.41
C ARG A 655 -42.69 -64.99 -35.62
N GLY A 656 -41.49 -65.25 -35.11
CA GLY A 656 -40.34 -64.35 -35.25
C GLY A 656 -39.56 -64.16 -33.96
N THR A 657 -38.66 -63.19 -33.99
CA THR A 657 -37.73 -62.89 -32.89
C THR A 657 -38.12 -61.58 -32.21
N TYR A 658 -38.29 -61.63 -30.90
CA TYR A 658 -38.72 -60.49 -30.08
C TYR A 658 -37.69 -60.20 -28.98
N ASN A 659 -37.22 -58.96 -28.91
CA ASN A 659 -36.37 -58.50 -27.81
C ASN A 659 -37.22 -57.79 -26.76
N TYR A 660 -37.08 -58.22 -25.50
CA TYR A 660 -37.77 -57.64 -24.35
C TYR A 660 -36.77 -57.09 -23.34
N ARG A 661 -37.11 -56.01 -22.66
CA ARG A 661 -36.35 -55.48 -21.51
C ARG A 661 -37.31 -54.99 -20.43
N ALA A 662 -36.88 -55.03 -19.18
CA ALA A 662 -37.57 -54.35 -18.09
C ALA A 662 -37.01 -52.94 -17.89
N VAL A 663 -37.88 -52.00 -17.59
CA VAL A 663 -37.53 -50.63 -17.22
C VAL A 663 -38.19 -50.32 -15.89
N TRP A 664 -37.42 -49.69 -15.00
CA TRP A 664 -37.95 -49.06 -13.79
C TRP A 664 -37.60 -47.57 -13.82
N LEU A 665 -38.59 -46.72 -13.58
CA LEU A 665 -38.47 -45.27 -13.67
C LEU A 665 -37.94 -44.69 -12.36
N ALA A 666 -37.11 -43.65 -12.46
CA ALA A 666 -36.53 -42.95 -11.32
C ALA A 666 -37.54 -42.55 -10.25
N ASP A 667 -37.10 -42.56 -8.99
CA ASP A 667 -37.80 -41.97 -7.85
C ASP A 667 -36.94 -40.87 -7.18
N ALA A 668 -37.27 -40.51 -5.93
CA ALA A 668 -36.55 -39.48 -5.19
C ALA A 668 -35.10 -39.86 -4.86
N ASP A 669 -34.81 -41.15 -4.75
CA ASP A 669 -33.55 -41.69 -4.24
C ASP A 669 -32.70 -42.35 -5.32
N HIS A 670 -33.31 -42.86 -6.40
CA HIS A 670 -32.63 -43.66 -7.42
C HIS A 670 -33.01 -43.25 -8.85
N ALA A 671 -32.05 -43.35 -9.76
CA ALA A 671 -32.24 -43.04 -11.17
C ALA A 671 -32.86 -44.22 -11.96
N THR A 672 -33.44 -43.91 -13.13
CA THR A 672 -34.03 -44.90 -14.05
C THR A 672 -33.03 -45.99 -14.40
N THR A 673 -33.49 -47.25 -14.37
CA THR A 673 -32.69 -48.42 -14.73
C THR A 673 -33.38 -49.26 -15.80
N VAL A 674 -32.57 -49.92 -16.62
CA VAL A 674 -33.00 -50.74 -17.75
C VAL A 674 -32.25 -52.05 -17.68
N SER A 675 -32.98 -53.17 -17.76
CA SER A 675 -32.34 -54.49 -17.77
C SER A 675 -31.62 -54.75 -19.09
N PRO A 676 -30.63 -55.66 -19.12
CA PRO A 676 -30.18 -56.24 -20.39
C PRO A 676 -31.39 -56.81 -21.16
N PRO A 677 -31.44 -56.63 -22.49
CA PRO A 677 -32.50 -57.20 -23.30
C PRO A 677 -32.39 -58.73 -23.33
N LYS A 678 -33.53 -59.41 -23.43
CA LYS A 678 -33.62 -60.86 -23.66
C LYS A 678 -34.39 -61.13 -24.95
N THR A 679 -33.85 -62.05 -25.74
CA THR A 679 -34.39 -62.45 -27.03
C THR A 679 -35.28 -63.69 -26.86
N LEU A 680 -36.49 -63.63 -27.41
CA LEU A 680 -37.45 -64.72 -27.48
C LEU A 680 -37.71 -65.08 -28.94
N THR A 681 -37.55 -66.35 -29.30
CA THR A 681 -37.87 -66.88 -30.64
C THR A 681 -39.21 -67.60 -30.61
N VAL A 682 -40.08 -67.30 -31.57
CA VAL A 682 -41.40 -67.94 -31.74
C VAL A 682 -41.45 -68.67 -33.07
N SER A 683 -41.58 -70.00 -33.02
CA SER A 683 -41.59 -70.89 -34.20
C SER A 683 -42.96 -71.34 -34.67
#